data_AF-R9R961-F1
#
_entry.id   AF-R9R961-F1
#
_cell.length_a   1.000
_cell.length_b   1.000
_cell.length_c   1.000
_cell.angle_alpha   90.00
_cell.angle_beta   90.00
_cell.angle_gamma   90.00
#
_symmetry.space_group_name_H-M   'P 1'
#
loop_
_entity.id
_entity.type
_entity.pdbx_description
1 polymer ?
#
loop_
_entity_poly.entity_id
_entity_poly.type
_entity_poly.pdbx_seq_one_letter_code
_entity_poly.pdbx_strand_id
1 'polypeptide(L)'
;MNNLLDNFGTNCFSEKNLKNRVPDYVVKKFLEIKNGKAELTLEIADIIANAIKMWALEKGATHYTHWFQPLTDLTAEKHESFISINSDGTNMAKFSGKDLMKGESDTSSFPNGGLRSTFEARGYTAWDISSPMFLKGEEGCKTLYIPTAFIAYNGEALDKKVPLLRSINSLKEQALKIQKLLGDSETENINVTLGVEQEYFLVDKKFFYKRQDLVLSGKTVFGCLPPKGQQMNDHYYGMIKERIENFMAELDNELWKVGVMSKTKHNEVAPNQFEIALMFSTANVSVDQNQITMDMIKKVANRHNMVALLHEKPFQGVNGSGKHCNWSLSTDKGVNLYDPETLSENNLSFLIYLIAVIEGVDRYASALRATTATPGNDYRLGGHEAPPAIISIFLGDQLVNILENIESVNFNNNSNSHPSEITIDKNISRIPKDISDRNRTSPMAFTGNKFEFRMPGSSASPATPIFVLNTIVADILKEYNEYLEKELKNKSIKEVVISLVKDRYNKHKRIVFNGNGYEQKWLDEAKKRGLPNLKDTVEGLPALIEEDVIQLFERNSVLSRSESLSRFHVYVERYNKQCNLEVSTGIKIVRNQVYPFIIKYISNLSKSIHRSRKIFPDEDLFKYDIDILKEIILLKNDMLIYTDKLEENLASAIKIEDLYQRARFYANEVKPTLEKLREKVDKLEEKIATDAWPIPSYYDLLFNL
;
A
#
# COMPACT_ATOMS: atom_id res chain seq x y z
N MET A 1 -8.96 28.95 18.74
CA MET A 1 -8.37 27.81 18.00
C MET A 1 -7.03 27.53 18.65
N ASN A 2 -6.79 26.29 19.09
CA ASN A 2 -5.44 25.88 19.47
C ASN A 2 -4.56 25.96 18.22
N ASN A 3 -3.31 26.43 18.37
CA ASN A 3 -2.37 26.48 17.26
C ASN A 3 -2.08 25.04 16.77
N LEU A 4 -1.68 24.88 15.50
CA LEU A 4 -1.22 23.60 14.93
C LEU A 4 -0.27 22.86 15.88
N LEU A 5 0.68 23.60 16.45
CA LEU A 5 1.69 23.08 17.37
C LEU A 5 1.10 22.61 18.71
N ASP A 6 0.02 23.24 19.19
CA ASP A 6 -0.62 22.89 20.45
C ASP A 6 -1.47 21.61 20.32
N ASN A 7 -1.96 21.33 19.10
CA ASN A 7 -2.82 20.19 18.81
C ASN A 7 -2.02 18.94 18.38
N PHE A 8 -0.75 19.08 17.99
CA PHE A 8 0.06 17.96 17.53
C PHE A 8 0.40 16.99 18.67
N GLY A 9 0.11 15.71 18.47
CA GLY A 9 0.43 14.62 19.38
C GLY A 9 -0.35 14.64 20.70
N THR A 10 -1.44 15.42 20.82
CA THR A 10 -2.22 15.52 22.07
C THR A 10 -2.89 14.22 22.50
N ASN A 11 -3.11 13.30 21.55
CA ASN A 11 -3.66 11.96 21.71
C ASN A 11 -2.59 10.88 21.42
N CYS A 12 -1.30 11.21 21.49
CA CYS A 12 -0.18 10.29 21.31
C CYS A 12 0.60 10.16 22.62
N PHE A 13 0.80 8.94 23.12
CA PHE A 13 1.57 8.70 24.34
C PHE A 13 3.07 8.75 24.04
N SER A 14 3.61 9.97 24.09
CA SER A 14 5.02 10.23 23.81
C SER A 14 5.95 9.91 24.99
N GLU A 15 7.26 9.80 24.71
CA GLU A 15 8.29 9.67 25.76
C GLU A 15 8.26 10.84 26.77
N LYS A 16 7.87 12.05 26.33
CA LYS A 16 7.66 13.19 27.21
C LYS A 16 6.52 12.93 28.20
N ASN A 17 5.43 12.31 27.74
CA ASN A 17 4.33 11.93 28.63
C ASN A 17 4.75 10.88 29.66
N LEU A 18 5.60 9.93 29.26
CA LEU A 18 6.16 8.94 30.16
C LEU A 18 7.08 9.59 31.20
N LYS A 19 8.05 10.41 30.76
CA LYS A 19 9.00 11.13 31.63
C LYS A 19 8.32 11.95 32.73
N ASN A 20 7.19 12.56 32.42
CA ASN A 20 6.45 13.39 33.38
C ASN A 20 5.59 12.57 34.37
N ARG A 21 5.49 11.24 34.21
CA ARG A 21 4.56 10.38 34.95
C ARG A 21 5.22 9.23 35.71
N VAL A 22 6.49 8.92 35.44
CA VAL A 22 7.22 7.83 36.10
C VAL A 22 8.59 8.31 36.62
N PRO A 23 9.18 7.63 37.61
CA PRO A 23 10.53 7.96 38.08
C PRO A 23 11.61 7.83 37.00
N ASP A 24 12.69 8.59 37.12
CA ASP A 24 13.79 8.65 36.13
C ASP A 24 14.42 7.29 35.83
N TYR A 25 14.52 6.39 36.82
CA TYR A 25 15.07 5.05 36.62
C TYR A 25 14.20 4.20 35.67
N VAL A 26 12.87 4.39 35.70
CA VAL A 26 11.93 3.70 34.80
C VAL A 26 12.08 4.23 33.38
N VAL A 27 12.23 5.55 33.21
CA VAL A 27 12.52 6.17 31.91
C VAL A 27 13.81 5.62 31.31
N LYS A 28 14.90 5.60 32.12
CA LYS A 28 16.19 5.07 31.68
C LYS A 28 16.07 3.61 31.25
N LYS A 29 15.39 2.78 32.04
CA LYS A 29 15.13 1.37 31.71
C LYS A 29 14.28 1.23 30.45
N PHE A 30 13.23 2.03 30.29
CA PHE A 30 12.41 2.05 29.08
C PHE A 30 13.23 2.36 27.82
N LEU A 31 14.14 3.35 27.90
CA LEU A 31 15.05 3.68 26.79
C LEU A 31 16.07 2.57 26.51
N GLU A 32 16.59 1.90 27.55
CA GLU A 32 17.43 0.72 27.38
C GLU A 32 16.67 -0.41 26.66
N ILE A 33 15.42 -0.67 27.05
CA ILE A 33 14.55 -1.68 26.43
C ILE A 33 14.23 -1.33 24.97
N LYS A 34 13.83 -0.08 24.69
CA LYS A 34 13.54 0.40 23.33
C LYS A 34 14.74 0.27 22.39
N ASN A 35 15.95 0.40 22.92
CA ASN A 35 17.19 0.23 22.18
C ASN A 35 17.71 -1.23 22.17
N GLY A 36 16.95 -2.19 22.71
CA GLY A 36 17.32 -3.60 22.76
C GLY A 36 18.46 -3.94 23.73
N LYS A 37 18.77 -3.04 24.67
CA LYS A 37 19.84 -3.21 25.68
C LYS A 37 19.35 -3.89 26.97
N ALA A 38 18.04 -4.05 27.15
CA ALA A 38 17.43 -4.69 28.31
C ALA A 38 16.07 -5.32 27.96
N GLU A 39 15.58 -6.23 28.79
CA GLU A 39 14.24 -6.82 28.67
C GLU A 39 13.22 -6.10 29.58
N LEU A 40 11.95 -6.12 29.17
CA LEU A 40 10.86 -5.55 29.94
C LEU A 40 10.44 -6.49 31.08
N THR A 41 10.73 -6.10 32.32
CA THR A 41 10.28 -6.83 33.51
C THR A 41 8.83 -6.48 33.86
N LEU A 42 8.13 -7.39 34.54
CA LEU A 42 6.75 -7.15 35.00
C LEU A 42 6.64 -5.93 35.92
N GLU A 43 7.62 -5.71 36.80
CA GLU A 43 7.66 -4.56 37.71
C GLU A 43 7.71 -3.23 36.94
N ILE A 44 8.59 -3.13 35.95
CA ILE A 44 8.68 -1.94 35.08
C ILE A 44 7.40 -1.79 34.25
N ALA A 45 6.86 -2.90 33.74
CA ALA A 45 5.62 -2.90 32.97
C ALA A 45 4.41 -2.43 33.78
N ASP A 46 4.26 -2.83 35.05
CA ASP A 46 3.16 -2.39 35.92
C ASP A 46 3.20 -0.87 36.17
N ILE A 47 4.39 -0.32 36.40
CA ILE A 47 4.57 1.14 36.58
C ILE A 47 4.19 1.89 35.30
N ILE A 48 4.67 1.41 34.14
CA ILE A 48 4.36 2.01 32.84
C ILE A 48 2.86 1.89 32.51
N ALA A 49 2.26 0.72 32.74
CA ALA A 49 0.84 0.47 32.51
C ALA A 49 -0.03 1.42 33.34
N ASN A 50 0.31 1.62 34.62
CA ASN A 50 -0.43 2.57 35.45
C ASN A 50 -0.30 4.01 34.92
N ALA A 51 0.89 4.44 34.48
CA ALA A 51 1.09 5.77 33.90
C ALA A 51 0.28 5.97 32.59
N ILE A 52 0.25 4.95 31.72
CA ILE A 52 -0.54 4.96 30.48
C ILE A 52 -2.03 5.00 30.79
N LYS A 53 -2.51 4.17 31.72
CA LYS A 53 -3.91 4.14 32.15
C LYS A 53 -4.36 5.51 32.66
N MET A 54 -3.59 6.12 33.57
CA MET A 54 -3.92 7.44 34.10
C MET A 54 -4.00 8.49 33.00
N TRP A 55 -3.01 8.52 32.09
CA TRP A 55 -3.04 9.42 30.93
C TRP A 55 -4.26 9.18 30.02
N ALA A 56 -4.60 7.92 29.75
CA ALA A 56 -5.73 7.57 28.91
C ALA A 56 -7.07 8.01 29.55
N LEU A 57 -7.25 7.74 30.84
CA LEU A 57 -8.43 8.15 31.62
C LEU A 57 -8.55 9.68 31.70
N GLU A 58 -7.44 10.40 31.96
CA GLU A 58 -7.38 11.87 31.95
C GLU A 58 -7.89 12.46 30.64
N LYS A 59 -7.69 11.75 29.53
CA LYS A 59 -8.10 12.15 28.19
C LYS A 59 -9.49 11.65 27.80
N GLY A 60 -10.19 10.95 28.69
CA GLY A 60 -11.55 10.45 28.51
C GLY A 60 -11.64 9.07 27.86
N ALA A 61 -10.57 8.28 27.88
CA ALA A 61 -10.62 6.90 27.41
C ALA A 61 -11.38 6.00 28.41
N THR A 62 -12.21 5.11 27.89
CA THR A 62 -12.97 4.13 28.71
C THR A 62 -12.50 2.70 28.46
N HIS A 63 -11.89 2.46 27.31
CA HIS A 63 -11.41 1.15 26.88
C HIS A 63 -9.94 1.20 26.43
N TYR A 64 -9.31 0.04 26.33
CA TYR A 64 -8.07 -0.18 25.59
C TYR A 64 -8.24 -1.33 24.60
N THR A 65 -7.35 -1.39 23.61
CA THR A 65 -7.28 -2.48 22.64
C THR A 65 -5.84 -2.73 22.24
N HIS A 66 -5.50 -4.00 22.09
CA HIS A 66 -4.32 -4.41 21.32
C HIS A 66 -4.66 -4.25 19.84
N TRP A 67 -3.91 -3.38 19.18
CA TRP A 67 -4.10 -3.02 17.79
C TRP A 67 -3.01 -3.68 16.95
N PHE A 68 -3.41 -4.55 16.01
CA PHE A 68 -2.49 -5.35 15.22
C PHE A 68 -2.95 -5.44 13.76
N GLN A 69 -2.06 -5.92 12.89
CA GLN A 69 -2.25 -5.96 11.44
C GLN A 69 -2.24 -7.41 10.93
N PRO A 70 -3.37 -8.15 10.99
CA PRO A 70 -3.43 -9.51 10.47
C PRO A 70 -3.19 -9.56 8.96
N LEU A 71 -3.12 -10.77 8.39
CA LEU A 71 -2.89 -11.00 6.94
C LEU A 71 -4.04 -10.53 6.01
N THR A 72 -4.92 -9.64 6.47
CA THR A 72 -6.06 -9.09 5.73
C THR A 72 -5.80 -7.75 5.06
N ASP A 73 -4.61 -7.15 5.25
CA ASP A 73 -4.24 -5.76 4.89
C ASP A 73 -4.94 -4.65 5.71
N LEU A 74 -5.92 -5.01 6.52
CA LEU A 74 -6.59 -4.15 7.49
C LEU A 74 -6.05 -4.38 8.91
N THR A 75 -6.42 -3.48 9.82
CA THR A 75 -6.12 -3.61 11.25
C THR A 75 -7.24 -4.30 12.00
N ALA A 76 -6.91 -4.94 13.12
CA ALA A 76 -7.86 -5.56 14.03
C ALA A 76 -7.77 -4.93 15.43
N GLU A 77 -8.89 -4.93 16.13
CA GLU A 77 -9.05 -4.36 17.47
C GLU A 77 -10.14 -5.12 18.24
N LYS A 78 -9.91 -5.33 19.54
CA LYS A 78 -10.88 -5.87 20.53
C LYS A 78 -10.83 -4.93 21.74
N HIS A 79 -11.95 -4.28 22.03
CA HIS A 79 -12.02 -3.25 23.06
C HIS A 79 -12.34 -3.88 24.41
N GLU A 80 -11.48 -3.63 25.39
CA GLU A 80 -11.63 -4.07 26.78
C GLU A 80 -11.75 -2.84 27.67
N SER A 81 -12.72 -2.86 28.58
CA SER A 81 -12.94 -1.73 29.48
C SER A 81 -11.86 -1.68 30.56
N PHE A 82 -11.48 -0.47 30.97
CA PHE A 82 -10.64 -0.30 32.16
C PHE A 82 -11.36 -0.65 33.46
N ILE A 83 -12.69 -0.74 33.47
CA ILE A 83 -13.45 -0.99 34.69
C ILE A 83 -13.21 -2.43 35.20
N SER A 84 -12.95 -2.53 36.49
CA SER A 84 -12.76 -3.79 37.21
C SER A 84 -13.33 -3.68 38.62
N ILE A 85 -13.48 -4.81 39.30
CA ILE A 85 -14.04 -4.89 40.66
C ILE A 85 -12.92 -5.29 41.61
N ASN A 86 -12.76 -4.54 42.69
CA ASN A 86 -11.85 -4.86 43.79
C ASN A 86 -12.34 -6.08 44.59
N SER A 87 -11.47 -6.65 45.42
CA SER A 87 -11.84 -7.76 46.31
C SER A 87 -12.93 -7.40 47.33
N ASP A 88 -13.12 -6.12 47.62
CA ASP A 88 -14.18 -5.60 48.51
C ASP A 88 -15.49 -5.26 47.77
N GLY A 89 -15.57 -5.49 46.46
CA GLY A 89 -16.75 -5.20 45.64
C GLY A 89 -16.82 -3.77 45.11
N THR A 90 -15.84 -2.90 45.40
CA THR A 90 -15.80 -1.54 44.86
C THR A 90 -15.32 -1.50 43.42
N ASN A 91 -15.83 -0.56 42.63
CA ASN A 91 -15.39 -0.35 41.25
C ASN A 91 -14.04 0.38 41.22
N MET A 92 -13.14 -0.07 40.35
CA MET A 92 -11.88 0.61 40.08
C MET A 92 -11.53 0.57 38.59
N ALA A 93 -10.59 1.43 38.18
CA ALA A 93 -9.95 1.30 36.87
C ALA A 93 -8.64 0.48 36.98
N LYS A 94 -8.58 -0.66 36.29
CA LYS A 94 -7.45 -1.58 36.28
C LYS A 94 -6.87 -1.72 34.87
N PHE A 95 -5.55 -1.67 34.80
CA PHE A 95 -4.75 -2.00 33.63
C PHE A 95 -3.36 -2.38 34.15
N SER A 96 -3.00 -3.64 34.04
CA SER A 96 -1.75 -4.17 34.61
C SER A 96 -0.64 -4.25 33.56
N GLY A 97 0.60 -4.41 34.02
CA GLY A 97 1.75 -4.70 33.16
C GLY A 97 1.56 -5.98 32.36
N LYS A 98 0.81 -6.96 32.87
CA LYS A 98 0.45 -8.17 32.11
C LYS A 98 -0.44 -7.85 30.91
N ASP A 99 -1.48 -7.06 31.14
CA ASP A 99 -2.42 -6.62 30.09
C ASP A 99 -1.69 -5.74 29.07
N LEU A 100 -0.76 -4.88 29.52
CA LEU A 100 0.07 -4.07 28.64
C LEU A 100 0.98 -4.93 27.76
N MET A 101 1.73 -5.86 28.34
CA MET A 101 2.72 -6.66 27.62
C MET A 101 2.07 -7.62 26.62
N LYS A 102 0.94 -8.21 27.00
CA LYS A 102 0.31 -9.29 26.24
C LYS A 102 -1.21 -9.22 26.32
N GLY A 103 -1.84 -9.24 25.15
CA GLY A 103 -3.27 -9.52 25.02
C GLY A 103 -3.54 -10.95 24.54
N GLU A 104 -4.64 -11.53 25.00
CA GLU A 104 -5.20 -12.78 24.49
C GLU A 104 -6.54 -12.51 23.78
N SER A 105 -6.66 -12.96 22.53
CA SER A 105 -7.90 -12.81 21.78
C SER A 105 -8.24 -14.11 21.04
N ASP A 106 -9.53 -14.44 21.01
CA ASP A 106 -10.04 -15.44 20.08
C ASP A 106 -9.91 -14.87 18.67
N THR A 107 -9.00 -15.46 17.93
CA THR A 107 -8.60 -14.99 16.60
C THR A 107 -8.85 -16.07 15.56
N SER A 108 -9.68 -17.07 15.87
CA SER A 108 -10.05 -18.20 15.01
C SER A 108 -10.46 -17.79 13.59
N SER A 109 -11.12 -16.64 13.45
CA SER A 109 -11.64 -16.13 12.18
C SER A 109 -10.60 -15.44 11.29
N PHE A 110 -9.39 -15.14 11.80
CA PHE A 110 -8.36 -14.51 10.98
C PHE A 110 -7.65 -15.52 10.07
N PRO A 111 -7.38 -15.15 8.80
CA PRO A 111 -6.65 -16.01 7.88
C PRO A 111 -5.28 -16.37 8.43
N ASN A 112 -4.94 -17.65 8.39
CA ASN A 112 -3.68 -18.18 8.93
C ASN A 112 -2.98 -19.19 8.01
N GLY A 113 -3.58 -19.53 6.86
CA GLY A 113 -2.96 -20.38 5.84
C GLY A 113 -2.51 -21.76 6.33
N GLY A 114 -3.17 -22.30 7.36
CA GLY A 114 -2.82 -23.60 7.94
C GLY A 114 -1.76 -23.55 9.05
N LEU A 115 -1.28 -22.36 9.46
CA LEU A 115 -0.35 -22.21 10.60
C LEU A 115 -0.98 -22.58 11.93
N ARG A 116 -2.31 -22.57 12.03
CA ARG A 116 -3.03 -22.94 13.24
C ARG A 116 -3.89 -24.16 12.98
N SER A 117 -3.87 -25.07 13.94
CA SER A 117 -4.88 -26.11 14.03
C SER A 117 -6.25 -25.50 14.37
N THR A 118 -7.34 -26.10 13.89
CA THR A 118 -8.71 -25.67 14.18
C THR A 118 -9.08 -25.75 15.66
N PHE A 119 -8.38 -26.56 16.47
CA PHE A 119 -8.61 -26.68 17.91
C PHE A 119 -7.69 -25.77 18.77
N GLU A 120 -6.61 -25.23 18.22
CA GLU A 120 -5.65 -24.33 18.87
C GLU A 120 -5.77 -22.91 18.29
N ALA A 121 -6.96 -22.32 18.40
CA ALA A 121 -7.27 -21.03 17.81
C ALA A 121 -6.63 -19.80 18.50
N ARG A 122 -5.90 -20.02 19.61
CA ARG A 122 -5.30 -18.93 20.39
C ARG A 122 -4.19 -18.24 19.59
N GLY A 123 -4.27 -16.93 19.54
CA GLY A 123 -3.17 -16.09 19.09
C GLY A 123 -2.81 -15.09 20.17
N TYR A 124 -1.54 -14.73 20.24
CA TYR A 124 -1.02 -13.83 21.25
C TYR A 124 -0.65 -12.51 20.61
N THR A 125 -1.02 -11.43 21.28
CA THR A 125 -0.54 -10.09 20.93
C THR A 125 0.58 -9.71 21.90
N ALA A 126 1.63 -9.09 21.40
CA ALA A 126 2.76 -8.59 22.19
C ALA A 126 2.98 -7.11 21.89
N TRP A 127 3.13 -6.30 22.94
CA TRP A 127 3.32 -4.85 22.76
C TRP A 127 4.59 -4.51 21.98
N ASP A 128 4.41 -3.75 20.90
CA ASP A 128 5.50 -3.13 20.16
C ASP A 128 5.89 -1.79 20.80
N ILE A 129 6.95 -1.83 21.60
CA ILE A 129 7.49 -0.67 22.34
C ILE A 129 8.04 0.41 21.40
N SER A 130 8.37 0.05 20.15
CA SER A 130 8.95 0.99 19.19
C SER A 130 7.91 1.90 18.53
N SER A 131 6.62 1.52 18.57
CA SER A 131 5.50 2.29 18.03
C SER A 131 4.71 2.95 19.16
N PRO A 132 4.43 4.27 19.08
CA PRO A 132 3.74 4.98 20.16
C PRO A 132 2.27 4.59 20.25
N MET A 133 1.75 4.51 21.48
CA MET A 133 0.32 4.34 21.71
C MET A 133 -0.44 5.61 21.38
N PHE A 134 -1.71 5.47 21.02
CA PHE A 134 -2.55 6.62 20.69
C PHE A 134 -3.98 6.43 21.21
N LEU A 135 -4.69 7.55 21.37
CA LEU A 135 -6.12 7.56 21.65
C LEU A 135 -6.87 7.89 20.37
N LYS A 136 -7.90 7.09 20.07
CA LYS A 136 -8.81 7.32 18.95
C LYS A 136 -10.25 7.17 19.46
N GLY A 137 -11.15 7.97 18.91
CA GLY A 137 -12.56 8.00 19.27
C GLY A 137 -13.05 9.40 19.61
N GLU A 138 -14.36 9.55 19.66
CA GLU A 138 -15.01 10.79 20.08
C GLU A 138 -14.98 10.96 21.60
N GLU A 139 -15.26 12.17 22.07
CA GLU A 139 -15.33 12.45 23.50
C GLU A 139 -16.39 11.59 24.20
N GLY A 140 -16.03 10.96 25.32
CA GLY A 140 -16.87 9.96 26.00
C GLY A 140 -16.76 8.52 25.49
N CYS A 141 -16.17 8.30 24.30
CA CYS A 141 -15.97 6.97 23.71
C CYS A 141 -14.54 6.76 23.19
N LYS A 142 -13.53 7.37 23.82
CA LYS A 142 -12.13 7.14 23.43
C LYS A 142 -11.64 5.77 23.88
N THR A 143 -10.80 5.17 23.04
CA THR A 143 -10.11 3.92 23.32
C THR A 143 -8.60 4.14 23.21
N LEU A 144 -7.84 3.52 24.12
CA LEU A 144 -6.39 3.42 24.04
C LEU A 144 -5.98 2.32 23.06
N TYR A 145 -5.24 2.69 22.04
CA TYR A 145 -4.70 1.77 21.04
C TYR A 145 -3.25 1.46 21.37
N ILE A 146 -2.98 0.17 21.59
CA ILE A 146 -1.66 -0.37 21.91
C ILE A 146 -1.15 -1.09 20.67
N PRO A 147 -0.17 -0.55 19.92
CA PRO A 147 0.42 -1.25 18.79
C PRO A 147 1.02 -2.58 19.22
N THR A 148 0.66 -3.66 18.53
CA THR A 148 1.07 -5.01 18.90
C THR A 148 1.46 -5.85 17.70
N ALA A 149 2.44 -6.73 17.93
CA ALA A 149 2.74 -7.88 17.10
C ALA A 149 1.76 -9.02 17.40
N PHE A 150 1.31 -9.75 16.39
CA PHE A 150 0.38 -10.86 16.53
C PHE A 150 0.99 -12.18 16.05
N ILE A 151 1.13 -13.13 16.98
CA ILE A 151 1.86 -14.40 16.81
C ILE A 151 1.01 -15.61 17.21
N ALA A 152 1.34 -16.77 16.63
CA ALA A 152 0.83 -18.06 17.02
C ALA A 152 1.50 -18.59 18.30
N TYR A 153 1.06 -19.76 18.78
CA TYR A 153 1.56 -20.35 20.02
C TYR A 153 3.06 -20.65 20.00
N ASN A 154 3.61 -21.10 18.87
CA ASN A 154 5.04 -21.40 18.74
C ASN A 154 5.86 -20.22 18.21
N GLY A 155 5.28 -19.01 18.13
CA GLY A 155 5.97 -17.79 17.71
C GLY A 155 5.89 -17.49 16.21
N GLU A 156 5.09 -18.22 15.43
CA GLU A 156 4.87 -17.92 14.02
C GLU A 156 4.12 -16.59 13.83
N ALA A 157 4.55 -15.80 12.86
CA ALA A 157 3.99 -14.51 12.50
C ALA A 157 2.64 -14.68 11.79
N LEU A 158 1.55 -14.42 12.52
CA LEU A 158 0.18 -14.39 12.00
C LEU A 158 -0.22 -13.01 11.45
N ASP A 159 0.74 -12.10 11.36
CA ASP A 159 0.53 -10.70 11.04
C ASP A 159 1.54 -10.17 10.02
N LYS A 160 1.43 -8.88 9.72
CA LYS A 160 2.36 -8.18 8.82
C LYS A 160 3.46 -7.41 9.57
N LYS A 161 3.32 -7.19 10.88
CA LYS A 161 4.27 -6.41 11.69
C LYS A 161 5.49 -7.24 12.09
N VAL A 162 5.31 -8.50 12.52
CA VAL A 162 6.43 -9.35 12.96
C VAL A 162 7.48 -9.52 11.87
N PRO A 163 7.13 -9.85 10.60
CA PRO A 163 8.14 -9.96 9.54
C PRO A 163 8.82 -8.60 9.24
N LEU A 164 8.07 -7.50 9.33
CA LEU A 164 8.63 -6.16 9.19
C LEU A 164 9.69 -5.88 10.26
N LEU A 165 9.40 -6.12 11.54
CA LEU A 165 10.35 -5.95 12.64
C LEU A 165 11.60 -6.84 12.47
N ARG A 166 11.40 -8.13 12.13
CA ARG A 166 12.51 -9.07 11.87
C ARG A 166 13.40 -8.58 10.71
N SER A 167 12.80 -8.16 9.59
CA SER A 167 13.55 -7.64 8.44
C SER A 167 14.30 -6.33 8.72
N ILE A 168 13.72 -5.42 9.51
CA ILE A 168 14.37 -4.18 9.94
C ILE A 168 15.62 -4.52 10.75
N ASN A 169 15.51 -5.47 11.68
CA ASN A 169 16.65 -5.91 12.50
C ASN A 169 17.75 -6.55 11.66
N SER A 170 17.40 -7.45 10.74
CA SER A 170 18.37 -8.07 9.82
C SER A 170 19.11 -7.02 9.00
N LEU A 171 18.38 -6.09 8.38
CA LEU A 171 18.96 -5.02 7.56
C LEU A 171 19.85 -4.09 8.39
N LYS A 172 19.38 -3.66 9.56
CA LYS A 172 20.12 -2.80 10.47
C LYS A 172 21.45 -3.44 10.88
N GLU A 173 21.46 -4.72 11.22
CA GLU A 173 22.67 -5.44 11.62
C GLU A 173 23.70 -5.45 10.49
N GLN A 174 23.28 -5.84 9.27
CA GLN A 174 24.19 -5.93 8.14
C GLN A 174 24.68 -4.54 7.68
N ALA A 175 23.80 -3.55 7.65
CA ALA A 175 24.17 -2.18 7.30
C ALA A 175 25.14 -1.55 8.32
N LEU A 176 24.97 -1.82 9.61
CA LEU A 176 25.88 -1.35 10.66
C LEU A 176 27.27 -1.97 10.50
N LYS A 177 27.35 -3.28 10.21
CA LYS A 177 28.62 -3.97 9.92
C LYS A 177 29.35 -3.35 8.74
N ILE A 178 28.64 -3.04 7.65
CA ILE A 178 29.22 -2.34 6.49
C ILE A 178 29.80 -0.99 6.93
N GLN A 179 29.06 -0.17 7.68
CA GLN A 179 29.56 1.13 8.16
C GLN A 179 30.86 0.96 8.97
N LYS A 180 30.91 -0.02 9.86
CA LYS A 180 32.12 -0.32 10.67
C LYS A 180 33.30 -0.72 9.79
N LEU A 181 33.09 -1.55 8.77
CA LEU A 181 34.13 -1.97 7.82
C LEU A 181 34.63 -0.82 6.95
N LEU A 182 33.79 0.17 6.67
CA LEU A 182 34.17 1.38 5.94
C LEU A 182 34.84 2.45 6.82
N GLY A 183 35.07 2.17 8.11
CA GLY A 183 35.79 3.04 9.02
C GLY A 183 34.91 3.94 9.90
N ASP A 184 33.57 3.83 9.84
CA ASP A 184 32.67 4.58 10.72
C ASP A 184 32.58 3.91 12.10
N SER A 185 33.39 4.41 13.03
CA SER A 185 33.39 3.96 14.43
C SER A 185 32.32 4.62 15.31
N GLU A 186 31.69 5.71 14.86
CA GLU A 186 30.78 6.53 15.66
C GLU A 186 29.31 6.10 15.59
N THR A 187 28.86 5.59 14.43
CA THR A 187 27.48 5.12 14.25
C THR A 187 27.21 3.90 15.12
N GLU A 188 26.20 3.95 15.98
CA GLU A 188 25.80 2.82 16.83
C GLU A 188 24.57 2.10 16.28
N ASN A 189 23.79 2.77 15.42
CA ASN A 189 22.51 2.27 14.96
C ASN A 189 22.17 2.76 13.55
N ILE A 190 21.49 1.90 12.78
CA ILE A 190 20.93 2.23 11.48
C ILE A 190 19.40 2.25 11.59
N ASN A 191 18.80 3.33 11.12
CA ASN A 191 17.36 3.51 11.03
C ASN A 191 16.90 3.27 9.59
N VAL A 192 16.00 2.32 9.41
CA VAL A 192 15.24 2.16 8.17
C VAL A 192 14.12 3.19 8.16
N THR A 193 14.07 4.04 7.14
CA THR A 193 13.05 5.09 7.02
C THR A 193 12.08 4.82 5.89
N LEU A 194 10.84 5.27 6.07
CA LEU A 194 9.78 5.12 5.08
C LEU A 194 8.89 6.36 5.05
N GLY A 195 8.72 6.97 3.89
CA GLY A 195 7.63 7.91 3.60
C GLY A 195 6.55 7.21 2.77
N VAL A 196 5.28 7.45 3.08
CA VAL A 196 4.17 6.81 2.38
C VAL A 196 3.26 7.88 1.79
N GLU A 197 3.03 7.78 0.48
CA GLU A 197 2.06 8.56 -0.28
C GLU A 197 0.80 7.71 -0.42
N GLN A 198 -0.36 8.24 -0.03
CA GLN A 198 -1.63 7.53 -0.03
C GLN A 198 -2.62 8.22 -0.96
N GLU A 199 -2.92 7.56 -2.06
CA GLU A 199 -3.98 7.98 -2.97
C GLU A 199 -5.33 7.36 -2.58
N TYR A 200 -6.41 8.07 -2.90
CA TYR A 200 -7.78 7.63 -2.67
C TYR A 200 -8.77 8.41 -3.55
N PHE A 201 -9.96 7.84 -3.75
CA PHE A 201 -11.10 8.58 -4.31
C PHE A 201 -12.09 8.97 -3.20
N LEU A 202 -12.80 10.08 -3.41
CA LEU A 202 -14.02 10.37 -2.67
C LEU A 202 -15.22 10.21 -3.60
N VAL A 203 -16.36 9.80 -3.03
CA VAL A 203 -17.67 9.82 -3.71
C VAL A 203 -18.73 10.35 -2.76
N ASP A 204 -19.75 11.00 -3.30
CA ASP A 204 -20.90 11.38 -2.48
C ASP A 204 -21.63 10.13 -1.95
N LYS A 205 -21.89 10.12 -0.64
CA LYS A 205 -22.48 8.99 0.07
C LYS A 205 -23.83 8.57 -0.49
N LYS A 206 -24.61 9.51 -1.04
CA LYS A 206 -25.91 9.24 -1.67
C LYS A 206 -25.79 8.36 -2.91
N PHE A 207 -24.77 8.59 -3.74
CA PHE A 207 -24.54 7.79 -4.94
C PHE A 207 -23.86 6.46 -4.61
N PHE A 208 -22.95 6.45 -3.63
CA PHE A 208 -22.30 5.23 -3.16
C PHE A 208 -23.30 4.13 -2.76
N TYR A 209 -24.28 4.42 -1.89
CA TYR A 209 -25.23 3.39 -1.44
C TYR A 209 -26.21 2.91 -2.51
N LYS A 210 -26.33 3.63 -3.63
CA LYS A 210 -27.09 3.18 -4.80
C LYS A 210 -26.28 2.25 -5.72
N ARG A 211 -24.98 2.12 -5.48
CA ARG A 211 -24.04 1.27 -6.23
C ARG A 211 -23.72 0.02 -5.42
N GLN A 212 -24.52 -1.03 -5.60
CA GLN A 212 -24.31 -2.30 -4.89
C GLN A 212 -22.90 -2.89 -5.14
N ASP A 213 -22.36 -2.69 -6.35
CA ASP A 213 -20.99 -3.06 -6.69
C ASP A 213 -19.96 -2.29 -5.86
N LEU A 214 -20.03 -0.96 -5.80
CA LEU A 214 -19.11 -0.18 -4.95
C LEU A 214 -19.20 -0.57 -3.48
N VAL A 215 -20.40 -0.79 -2.95
CA VAL A 215 -20.62 -1.16 -1.55
C VAL A 215 -20.00 -2.51 -1.20
N LEU A 216 -20.12 -3.49 -2.10
CA LEU A 216 -19.71 -4.88 -1.81
C LEU A 216 -18.28 -5.17 -2.26
N SER A 217 -17.88 -4.76 -3.46
CA SER A 217 -16.55 -5.07 -4.01
C SER A 217 -15.54 -3.94 -3.88
N GLY A 218 -15.96 -2.73 -3.48
CA GLY A 218 -15.10 -1.54 -3.41
C GLY A 218 -14.78 -0.92 -4.77
N LYS A 219 -15.30 -1.50 -5.87
CA LYS A 219 -15.14 -0.99 -7.23
C LYS A 219 -16.43 -1.12 -8.04
N THR A 220 -16.50 -0.35 -9.11
CA THR A 220 -17.57 -0.50 -10.09
C THR A 220 -17.35 -1.74 -10.95
N VAL A 221 -18.37 -2.61 -11.05
CA VAL A 221 -18.35 -3.76 -11.96
C VAL A 221 -18.77 -3.33 -13.36
N PHE A 222 -19.77 -2.44 -13.44
CA PHE A 222 -20.30 -1.85 -14.67
C PHE A 222 -20.20 -0.32 -14.63
N GLY A 223 -20.21 0.33 -15.78
CA GLY A 223 -20.28 1.78 -15.90
C GLY A 223 -19.52 2.30 -17.11
N CYS A 224 -20.19 3.13 -17.91
CA CYS A 224 -19.59 3.83 -19.04
C CYS A 224 -18.90 5.15 -18.61
N LEU A 225 -17.88 5.57 -19.35
CA LEU A 225 -17.19 6.83 -19.10
C LEU A 225 -18.04 8.02 -19.58
N PRO A 226 -18.11 9.12 -18.81
CA PRO A 226 -18.69 10.37 -19.31
C PRO A 226 -17.82 10.99 -20.42
N PRO A 227 -18.38 11.90 -21.25
CA PRO A 227 -17.63 12.57 -22.32
C PRO A 227 -16.35 13.27 -21.83
N LYS A 228 -16.43 13.88 -20.64
CA LYS A 228 -15.27 14.39 -19.90
C LYS A 228 -14.90 13.39 -18.82
N GLY A 229 -13.75 12.73 -18.98
CA GLY A 229 -13.11 11.92 -17.93
C GLY A 229 -11.94 12.69 -17.34
N GLN A 230 -10.73 12.30 -17.72
CA GLN A 230 -9.47 12.93 -17.30
C GLN A 230 -8.67 13.57 -18.44
N GLN A 231 -9.23 13.62 -19.67
CA GLN A 231 -8.45 13.99 -20.87
C GLN A 231 -7.92 15.44 -20.84
N MET A 232 -8.51 16.31 -20.02
CA MET A 232 -8.14 17.73 -19.93
C MET A 232 -6.98 18.01 -18.97
N ASN A 233 -6.56 17.04 -18.16
CA ASN A 233 -5.52 17.20 -17.11
C ASN A 233 -5.73 18.43 -16.20
N ASP A 234 -6.98 18.86 -16.01
CA ASP A 234 -7.36 20.06 -15.28
C ASP A 234 -7.59 19.82 -13.78
N HIS A 235 -7.69 18.55 -13.38
CA HIS A 235 -7.84 18.16 -11.98
C HIS A 235 -6.50 18.14 -11.24
N TYR A 236 -5.42 17.66 -11.87
CA TYR A 236 -4.09 17.54 -11.26
C TYR A 236 -3.54 18.91 -10.84
N TYR A 237 -3.28 19.10 -9.55
CA TYR A 237 -2.98 20.41 -8.93
C TYR A 237 -4.00 21.52 -9.24
N GLY A 238 -5.21 21.16 -9.67
CA GLY A 238 -6.33 22.09 -9.83
C GLY A 238 -6.83 22.60 -8.48
N MET A 239 -7.75 23.56 -8.54
CA MET A 239 -8.39 24.10 -7.34
C MET A 239 -9.15 23.00 -6.57
N ILE A 240 -8.87 22.86 -5.28
CA ILE A 240 -9.60 21.94 -4.40
C ILE A 240 -10.96 22.59 -4.09
N LYS A 241 -12.05 21.85 -4.31
CA LYS A 241 -13.41 22.32 -3.98
C LYS A 241 -13.55 22.53 -2.48
N GLU A 242 -14.30 23.54 -2.05
CA GLU A 242 -14.48 23.92 -0.63
C GLU A 242 -14.93 22.75 0.26
N ARG A 243 -15.87 21.92 -0.22
CA ARG A 243 -16.31 20.71 0.50
C ARG A 243 -15.15 19.74 0.78
N ILE A 244 -14.26 19.57 -0.19
CA ILE A 244 -13.09 18.69 -0.06
C ILE A 244 -12.04 19.33 0.85
N GLU A 245 -11.83 20.63 0.74
CA GLU A 245 -10.91 21.37 1.60
C GLU A 245 -11.30 21.24 3.08
N ASN A 246 -12.59 21.38 3.40
CA ASN A 246 -13.11 21.17 4.75
C ASN A 246 -12.87 19.74 5.27
N PHE A 247 -13.10 18.73 4.42
CA PHE A 247 -12.77 17.34 4.75
C PHE A 247 -11.27 17.16 5.01
N MET A 248 -10.41 17.67 4.13
CA MET A 248 -8.96 17.52 4.27
C MET A 248 -8.42 18.29 5.48
N ALA A 249 -8.98 19.46 5.81
CA ALA A 249 -8.61 20.22 6.99
C ALA A 249 -8.96 19.47 8.28
N GLU A 250 -10.12 18.80 8.33
CA GLU A 250 -10.46 17.95 9.46
C GLU A 250 -9.58 16.70 9.53
N LEU A 251 -9.29 16.07 8.39
CA LEU A 251 -8.40 14.91 8.31
C LEU A 251 -7.01 15.23 8.86
N ASP A 252 -6.40 16.34 8.43
CA ASP A 252 -5.11 16.80 8.94
C ASP A 252 -5.15 17.00 10.46
N ASN A 253 -6.18 17.68 10.97
CA ASN A 253 -6.33 17.91 12.40
C ASN A 253 -6.46 16.62 13.22
N GLU A 254 -7.19 15.63 12.72
CA GLU A 254 -7.32 14.33 13.39
C GLU A 254 -6.02 13.52 13.37
N LEU A 255 -5.27 13.55 12.25
CA LEU A 255 -3.96 12.91 12.13
C LEU A 255 -2.91 13.56 13.03
N TRP A 256 -2.86 14.89 13.07
CA TRP A 256 -1.95 15.62 13.92
C TRP A 256 -2.20 15.32 15.40
N LYS A 257 -3.46 15.19 15.85
CA LYS A 257 -3.79 14.82 17.24
C LYS A 257 -3.14 13.50 17.65
N VAL A 258 -3.10 12.50 16.77
CA VAL A 258 -2.50 11.18 17.05
C VAL A 258 -1.00 11.11 16.71
N GLY A 259 -0.39 12.24 16.34
CA GLY A 259 1.05 12.34 16.07
C GLY A 259 1.46 11.88 14.66
N VAL A 260 0.51 11.74 13.74
CA VAL A 260 0.79 11.48 12.32
C VAL A 260 1.01 12.83 11.63
N MET A 261 2.19 13.02 11.03
CA MET A 261 2.53 14.27 10.34
C MET A 261 2.11 14.19 8.87
N SER A 262 0.85 14.54 8.59
CA SER A 262 0.43 14.83 7.21
C SER A 262 1.12 16.10 6.73
N LYS A 263 1.73 16.04 5.53
CA LYS A 263 2.60 17.09 5.01
C LYS A 263 2.06 17.73 3.75
N THR A 264 1.61 16.91 2.81
CA THR A 264 1.16 17.36 1.48
C THR A 264 -0.20 16.76 1.19
N LYS A 265 -1.05 17.54 0.53
CA LYS A 265 -2.35 17.12 0.00
C LYS A 265 -2.63 17.84 -1.32
N HIS A 266 -3.18 17.14 -2.30
CA HIS A 266 -3.59 17.73 -3.58
C HIS A 266 -4.61 16.85 -4.30
N ASN A 267 -5.21 17.43 -5.34
CA ASN A 267 -5.94 16.68 -6.36
C ASN A 267 -4.96 15.83 -7.18
N GLU A 268 -5.36 14.60 -7.45
CA GLU A 268 -4.65 13.70 -8.35
C GLU A 268 -5.12 13.86 -9.81
N VAL A 269 -4.73 12.97 -10.72
CA VAL A 269 -5.07 13.08 -12.15
C VAL A 269 -6.54 12.79 -12.45
N ALA A 270 -7.13 11.76 -11.84
CA ALA A 270 -8.53 11.42 -12.10
C ALA A 270 -9.51 12.30 -11.29
N PRO A 271 -10.70 12.61 -11.82
CA PRO A 271 -11.71 13.36 -11.07
C PRO A 271 -12.04 12.71 -9.72
N ASN A 272 -12.13 13.53 -8.67
CA ASN A 272 -12.34 13.10 -7.29
C ASN A 272 -11.28 12.12 -6.74
N GLN A 273 -10.11 12.02 -7.39
CA GLN A 273 -8.92 11.40 -6.83
C GLN A 273 -8.09 12.45 -6.08
N PHE A 274 -7.51 12.04 -4.96
CA PHE A 274 -6.70 12.88 -4.10
C PHE A 274 -5.51 12.08 -3.55
N GLU A 275 -4.47 12.80 -3.14
CA GLU A 275 -3.32 12.24 -2.43
C GLU A 275 -3.14 12.91 -1.07
N ILE A 276 -2.69 12.13 -0.08
CA ILE A 276 -2.06 12.63 1.14
C ILE A 276 -0.69 11.98 1.33
N ALA A 277 0.34 12.80 1.50
CA ALA A 277 1.70 12.34 1.77
C ALA A 277 2.05 12.54 3.25
N LEU A 278 2.53 11.48 3.89
CA LEU A 278 3.02 11.52 5.26
C LEU A 278 4.51 11.84 5.27
N MET A 279 4.95 12.66 6.24
CA MET A 279 6.37 12.83 6.50
C MET A 279 6.98 11.48 6.86
N PHE A 280 8.17 11.18 6.35
CA PHE A 280 8.83 9.91 6.65
C PHE A 280 9.15 9.80 8.15
N SER A 281 9.17 8.56 8.63
CA SER A 281 9.58 8.18 9.97
C SER A 281 10.35 6.86 9.89
N THR A 282 10.64 6.23 11.03
CA THR A 282 11.14 4.84 11.02
C THR A 282 10.11 3.93 10.35
N ALA A 283 10.57 2.96 9.58
CA ALA A 283 9.69 2.16 8.72
C ALA A 283 8.54 1.48 9.48
N ASN A 284 8.79 1.01 10.70
CA ASN A 284 7.75 0.43 11.55
C ASN A 284 6.66 1.46 11.93
N VAL A 285 7.07 2.65 12.37
CA VAL A 285 6.13 3.72 12.74
C VAL A 285 5.38 4.22 11.50
N SER A 286 6.04 4.42 10.36
CA SER A 286 5.40 4.86 9.13
C SER A 286 4.32 3.88 8.63
N VAL A 287 4.56 2.58 8.78
CA VAL A 287 3.58 1.54 8.45
C VAL A 287 2.33 1.66 9.33
N ASP A 288 2.51 1.88 10.63
CA ASP A 288 1.39 2.12 11.55
C ASP A 288 0.66 3.43 11.25
N GLN A 289 1.40 4.50 11.01
CA GLN A 289 0.84 5.80 10.66
C GLN A 289 0.03 5.74 9.36
N ASN A 290 0.47 5.00 8.35
CA ASN A 290 -0.33 4.79 7.14
C ASN A 290 -1.65 4.03 7.42
N GLN A 291 -1.63 3.00 8.26
CA GLN A 291 -2.85 2.28 8.64
C GLN A 291 -3.84 3.18 9.40
N ILE A 292 -3.34 4.03 10.31
CA ILE A 292 -4.12 5.06 10.99
C ILE A 292 -4.71 6.03 9.96
N THR A 293 -3.91 6.49 9.00
CA THR A 293 -4.36 7.39 7.93
C THR A 293 -5.47 6.78 7.09
N MET A 294 -5.37 5.52 6.68
CA MET A 294 -6.42 4.84 5.91
C MET A 294 -7.74 4.73 6.69
N ASP A 295 -7.70 4.42 7.99
CA ASP A 295 -8.89 4.41 8.86
C ASP A 295 -9.49 5.83 9.01
N MET A 296 -8.64 6.83 9.19
CA MET A 296 -9.04 8.21 9.43
C MET A 296 -9.64 8.87 8.19
N ILE A 297 -9.08 8.62 7.01
CA ILE A 297 -9.66 9.03 5.71
C ILE A 297 -11.11 8.55 5.61
N LYS A 298 -11.37 7.27 5.88
CA LYS A 298 -12.73 6.68 5.80
C LYS A 298 -13.68 7.32 6.81
N LYS A 299 -13.24 7.51 8.05
CA LYS A 299 -14.06 8.07 9.12
C LYS A 299 -14.41 9.54 8.89
N VAL A 300 -13.41 10.36 8.54
CA VAL A 300 -13.61 11.79 8.27
C VAL A 300 -14.48 11.96 7.03
N ALA A 301 -14.25 11.19 5.95
CA ALA A 301 -15.10 11.26 4.75
C ALA A 301 -16.58 11.00 5.08
N ASN A 302 -16.84 10.00 5.93
CA ASN A 302 -18.19 9.65 6.35
C ASN A 302 -18.89 10.78 7.12
N ARG A 303 -18.16 11.52 7.96
CA ARG A 303 -18.69 12.72 8.66
C ARG A 303 -19.03 13.86 7.71
N HIS A 304 -18.35 13.94 6.58
CA HIS A 304 -18.59 14.93 5.50
C HIS A 304 -19.59 14.45 4.43
N ASN A 305 -20.40 13.43 4.74
CA ASN A 305 -21.36 12.82 3.80
C ASN A 305 -20.71 12.30 2.50
N MET A 306 -19.46 11.85 2.59
CA MET A 306 -18.71 11.24 1.50
C MET A 306 -18.29 9.82 1.90
N VAL A 307 -17.86 9.03 0.92
CA VAL A 307 -17.23 7.74 1.15
C VAL A 307 -15.87 7.75 0.47
N ALA A 308 -14.82 7.39 1.21
CA ALA A 308 -13.50 7.23 0.66
C ALA A 308 -13.29 5.81 0.10
N LEU A 309 -12.84 5.72 -1.14
CA LEU A 309 -12.52 4.48 -1.82
C LEU A 309 -11.00 4.34 -1.87
N LEU A 310 -10.48 3.30 -1.22
CA LEU A 310 -9.05 2.96 -1.21
C LEU A 310 -8.71 1.83 -2.19
N HIS A 311 -9.69 1.38 -2.99
CA HIS A 311 -9.46 0.35 -3.99
C HIS A 311 -8.57 0.90 -5.10
N GLU A 312 -7.67 0.08 -5.66
CA GLU A 312 -6.63 0.51 -6.60
C GLU A 312 -7.21 1.00 -7.94
N LYS A 313 -8.37 0.47 -8.32
CA LYS A 313 -9.10 0.87 -9.54
C LYS A 313 -10.61 0.92 -9.32
N PRO A 314 -11.16 1.94 -8.62
CA PRO A 314 -12.59 2.00 -8.32
C PRO A 314 -13.43 2.22 -9.59
N PHE A 315 -12.90 2.96 -10.56
CA PHE A 315 -13.53 3.30 -11.84
C PHE A 315 -12.64 2.87 -13.00
N GLN A 316 -13.23 2.26 -14.02
CA GLN A 316 -12.50 1.84 -15.23
C GLN A 316 -12.25 3.04 -16.14
N GLY A 317 -11.11 3.07 -16.81
CA GLY A 317 -10.81 4.07 -17.85
C GLY A 317 -10.39 5.46 -17.34
N VAL A 318 -10.17 5.61 -16.03
CA VAL A 318 -9.48 6.75 -15.39
C VAL A 318 -8.28 6.24 -14.58
N ASN A 319 -7.39 7.12 -14.10
CA ASN A 319 -6.24 6.74 -13.26
C ASN A 319 -6.68 5.92 -12.03
N GLY A 320 -5.81 5.00 -11.62
CA GLY A 320 -6.02 4.21 -10.40
C GLY A 320 -5.26 4.81 -9.22
N SER A 321 -5.56 4.34 -8.01
CA SER A 321 -4.94 4.83 -6.77
C SER A 321 -3.76 3.97 -6.33
N GLY A 322 -2.57 4.57 -6.24
CA GLY A 322 -1.34 3.95 -5.75
C GLY A 322 -1.06 4.14 -4.26
N LYS A 323 -0.01 3.45 -3.78
CA LYS A 323 0.65 3.75 -2.51
C LYS A 323 2.16 3.76 -2.71
N HIS A 324 2.75 4.92 -2.94
CA HIS A 324 4.20 5.00 -3.12
C HIS A 324 4.92 4.86 -1.79
N CYS A 325 5.96 4.04 -1.80
CA CYS A 325 6.78 3.74 -0.63
C CYS A 325 8.19 4.31 -0.84
N ASN A 326 8.47 5.45 -0.22
CA ASN A 326 9.74 6.15 -0.24
C ASN A 326 10.66 5.58 0.84
N TRP A 327 11.53 4.65 0.49
CA TRP A 327 12.39 3.88 1.39
C TRP A 327 13.84 4.37 1.37
N SER A 328 14.45 4.47 2.56
CA SER A 328 15.85 4.86 2.72
C SER A 328 16.46 4.31 4.03
N LEU A 329 17.75 4.56 4.23
CA LEU A 329 18.54 4.20 5.41
C LEU A 329 19.26 5.43 5.95
N SER A 330 19.26 5.59 7.27
CA SER A 330 19.99 6.67 7.94
C SER A 330 20.73 6.17 9.18
N THR A 331 21.85 6.79 9.51
CA THR A 331 22.57 6.50 10.75
C THR A 331 21.89 7.19 11.94
N ASP A 332 22.19 6.77 13.17
CA ASP A 332 21.76 7.48 14.38
C ASP A 332 22.36 8.89 14.52
N LYS A 333 23.37 9.22 13.71
CA LYS A 333 23.96 10.56 13.59
C LYS A 333 23.24 11.46 12.57
N GLY A 334 22.24 10.92 11.87
CA GLY A 334 21.43 11.68 10.89
C GLY A 334 22.00 11.69 9.47
N VAL A 335 23.01 10.87 9.17
CA VAL A 335 23.55 10.74 7.81
C VAL A 335 22.64 9.82 6.99
N ASN A 336 22.18 10.28 5.83
CA ASN A 336 21.41 9.47 4.88
C ASN A 336 22.37 8.66 3.99
N LEU A 337 22.25 7.33 4.02
CA LEU A 337 23.15 6.41 3.30
C LEU A 337 22.82 6.29 1.81
N TYR A 338 21.69 6.83 1.38
CA TYR A 338 21.29 6.94 -0.02
C TYR A 338 21.45 8.34 -0.58
N ASP A 339 22.08 9.26 0.13
CA ASP A 339 22.33 10.60 -0.37
C ASP A 339 23.63 10.65 -1.20
N PRO A 340 23.58 10.90 -2.51
CA PRO A 340 24.77 10.99 -3.36
C PRO A 340 25.73 12.11 -2.92
N GLU A 341 25.28 13.14 -2.21
CA GLU A 341 26.15 14.20 -1.69
C GLU A 341 27.11 13.69 -0.61
N THR A 342 26.83 12.54 0.00
CA THR A 342 27.77 11.89 0.95
C THR A 342 28.95 11.24 0.25
N LEU A 343 28.87 11.06 -1.08
CA LEU A 343 29.93 10.46 -1.89
C LEU A 343 31.15 11.38 -1.92
N SER A 344 32.27 10.89 -1.41
CA SER A 344 33.56 11.60 -1.45
C SER A 344 34.71 10.61 -1.60
N GLU A 345 35.93 11.09 -1.83
CA GLU A 345 37.12 10.22 -1.89
C GLU A 345 37.28 9.31 -0.67
N ASN A 346 36.80 9.76 0.50
CA ASN A 346 36.92 9.05 1.77
C ASN A 346 35.61 8.39 2.22
N ASN A 347 34.50 8.58 1.50
CA ASN A 347 33.20 7.98 1.83
C ASN A 347 32.53 7.47 0.56
N LEU A 348 32.60 6.14 0.37
CA LEU A 348 32.00 5.44 -0.77
C LEU A 348 30.79 4.59 -0.35
N SER A 349 30.29 4.78 0.86
CA SER A 349 29.22 3.95 1.44
C SER A 349 27.95 3.97 0.56
N PHE A 350 27.59 5.14 0.02
CA PHE A 350 26.48 5.30 -0.93
C PHE A 350 26.50 4.27 -2.06
N LEU A 351 27.66 4.03 -2.69
CA LEU A 351 27.78 3.11 -3.83
C LEU A 351 27.49 1.65 -3.44
N ILE A 352 27.83 1.25 -2.22
CA ILE A 352 27.58 -0.09 -1.69
C ILE A 352 26.08 -0.30 -1.49
N TYR A 353 25.38 0.67 -0.90
CA TYR A 353 23.93 0.55 -0.70
C TYR A 353 23.16 0.66 -2.02
N LEU A 354 23.60 1.53 -2.93
CA LEU A 354 23.06 1.65 -4.28
C LEU A 354 23.17 0.32 -5.03
N ILE A 355 24.36 -0.28 -5.08
CA ILE A 355 24.56 -1.53 -5.81
C ILE A 355 23.88 -2.72 -5.14
N ALA A 356 23.74 -2.72 -3.81
CA ALA A 356 22.99 -3.75 -3.08
C ALA A 356 21.50 -3.76 -3.47
N VAL A 357 20.89 -2.59 -3.66
CA VAL A 357 19.50 -2.50 -4.15
C VAL A 357 19.40 -3.00 -5.59
N ILE A 358 20.34 -2.60 -6.47
CA ILE A 358 20.35 -3.05 -7.87
C ILE A 358 20.46 -4.57 -7.97
N GLU A 359 21.45 -5.16 -7.28
CA GLU A 359 21.64 -6.62 -7.25
C GLU A 359 20.45 -7.34 -6.61
N GLY A 360 19.94 -6.83 -5.49
CA GLY A 360 18.83 -7.42 -4.78
C GLY A 360 17.54 -7.45 -5.60
N VAL A 361 17.19 -6.33 -6.23
CA VAL A 361 16.00 -6.23 -7.08
C VAL A 361 16.15 -7.09 -8.34
N ASP A 362 17.34 -7.19 -8.93
CA ASP A 362 17.59 -8.07 -10.08
C ASP A 362 17.43 -9.56 -9.74
N ARG A 363 17.92 -9.99 -8.57
CA ARG A 363 17.85 -11.37 -8.10
C ARG A 363 16.44 -11.78 -7.69
N TYR A 364 15.68 -10.86 -7.09
CA TYR A 364 14.40 -11.16 -6.42
C TYR A 364 13.23 -10.32 -6.95
N ALA A 365 13.26 -9.96 -8.23
CA ALA A 365 12.18 -9.24 -8.90
C ALA A 365 10.83 -9.98 -8.76
N SER A 366 10.80 -11.31 -8.93
CA SER A 366 9.56 -12.10 -8.78
C SER A 366 8.95 -11.96 -7.38
N ALA A 367 9.78 -12.04 -6.32
CA ALA A 367 9.34 -11.88 -4.94
C ALA A 367 8.77 -10.49 -4.66
N LEU A 368 9.42 -9.42 -5.14
CA LEU A 368 8.90 -8.05 -5.02
C LEU A 368 7.57 -7.88 -5.77
N ARG A 369 7.44 -8.44 -6.98
CA ARG A 369 6.19 -8.41 -7.75
C ARG A 369 5.05 -9.11 -7.00
N ALA A 370 5.34 -10.22 -6.33
CA ALA A 370 4.36 -10.95 -5.52
C ALA A 370 3.82 -10.15 -4.33
N THR A 371 4.61 -9.23 -3.75
CA THR A 371 4.13 -8.37 -2.66
C THR A 371 3.03 -7.39 -3.08
N THR A 372 2.87 -7.18 -4.38
CA THR A 372 1.89 -6.26 -4.97
C THR A 372 0.80 -7.00 -5.77
N ALA A 373 0.85 -8.34 -5.75
CA ALA A 373 -0.10 -9.24 -6.38
C ALA A 373 -1.41 -9.28 -5.57
N THR A 374 -2.35 -8.39 -5.92
CA THR A 374 -3.68 -8.35 -5.34
C THR A 374 -4.73 -8.17 -6.44
N PRO A 375 -5.96 -8.72 -6.27
CA PRO A 375 -7.01 -8.61 -7.28
C PRO A 375 -7.29 -7.18 -7.74
N GLY A 376 -7.30 -6.22 -6.79
CA GLY A 376 -7.54 -4.81 -7.08
C GLY A 376 -6.40 -4.19 -7.89
N ASN A 377 -5.14 -4.48 -7.52
CA ASN A 377 -3.96 -3.92 -8.18
C ASN A 377 -3.74 -4.49 -9.59
N ASP A 378 -4.26 -5.68 -9.91
CA ASP A 378 -4.26 -6.22 -11.28
C ASP A 378 -5.03 -5.33 -12.27
N TYR A 379 -6.00 -4.54 -11.81
CA TYR A 379 -6.71 -3.56 -12.64
C TYR A 379 -5.98 -2.21 -12.76
N ARG A 380 -4.92 -1.99 -11.96
CA ARG A 380 -4.19 -0.73 -11.89
C ARG A 380 -2.89 -0.77 -12.69
N LEU A 381 -2.06 -1.79 -12.49
CA LEU A 381 -0.70 -1.85 -13.08
C LEU A 381 -0.74 -1.90 -14.62
N GLY A 382 0.28 -1.29 -15.26
CA GLY A 382 0.45 -1.35 -16.71
C GLY A 382 -0.21 -0.23 -17.52
N GLY A 383 -0.68 0.84 -16.89
CA GLY A 383 -1.16 2.03 -17.60
C GLY A 383 -1.62 3.16 -16.68
N HIS A 384 -1.93 4.33 -17.24
CA HIS A 384 -2.44 5.50 -16.49
C HIS A 384 -1.56 5.87 -15.28
N GLU A 385 -0.26 6.09 -15.51
CA GLU A 385 0.76 6.43 -14.50
C GLU A 385 1.09 5.32 -13.48
N ALA A 386 0.41 4.16 -13.52
CA ALA A 386 0.83 3.00 -12.73
C ALA A 386 1.95 2.23 -13.47
N PRO A 387 3.00 1.77 -12.77
CA PRO A 387 4.10 1.05 -13.41
C PRO A 387 3.66 -0.28 -14.04
N PRO A 388 4.38 -0.79 -15.05
CA PRO A 388 4.13 -2.12 -15.61
C PRO A 388 4.48 -3.22 -14.60
N ALA A 389 4.02 -4.44 -14.87
CA ALA A 389 4.31 -5.62 -14.06
C ALA A 389 5.78 -6.09 -14.11
N ILE A 390 6.59 -5.50 -15.01
CA ILE A 390 8.01 -5.77 -15.14
C ILE A 390 8.76 -4.87 -14.17
N ILE A 391 9.39 -5.46 -13.15
CA ILE A 391 10.22 -4.71 -12.20
C ILE A 391 11.51 -4.26 -12.88
N SER A 392 11.81 -2.98 -12.75
CA SER A 392 13.04 -2.34 -13.20
C SER A 392 13.38 -1.17 -12.28
N ILE A 393 14.65 -0.77 -12.29
CA ILE A 393 15.14 0.37 -11.51
C ILE A 393 15.43 1.53 -12.44
N PHE A 394 14.85 2.69 -12.12
CA PHE A 394 15.25 3.97 -12.68
C PHE A 394 16.30 4.64 -11.78
N LEU A 395 17.46 5.00 -12.34
CA LEU A 395 18.53 5.69 -11.62
C LEU A 395 18.78 7.12 -12.12
N GLY A 396 18.39 7.42 -13.36
CA GLY A 396 18.81 8.63 -14.06
C GLY A 396 20.22 8.51 -14.64
N ASP A 397 20.51 9.31 -15.67
CA ASP A 397 21.69 9.11 -16.51
C ASP A 397 23.00 9.38 -15.77
N GLN A 398 23.00 10.28 -14.78
CA GLN A 398 24.21 10.61 -14.03
C GLN A 398 24.71 9.44 -13.19
N LEU A 399 23.82 8.79 -12.44
CA LEU A 399 24.19 7.62 -11.62
C LEU A 399 24.60 6.44 -12.50
N VAL A 400 23.92 6.23 -13.63
CA VAL A 400 24.32 5.21 -14.61
C VAL A 400 25.74 5.48 -15.13
N ASN A 401 26.06 6.73 -15.50
CA ASN A 401 27.39 7.10 -15.96
C ASN A 401 28.47 6.89 -14.88
N ILE A 402 28.16 7.18 -13.60
CA ILE A 402 29.06 6.90 -12.48
C ILE A 402 29.32 5.40 -12.34
N LEU A 403 28.28 4.56 -12.42
CA LEU A 403 28.40 3.10 -12.31
C LEU A 403 29.14 2.48 -13.50
N GLU A 404 28.94 3.00 -14.71
CA GLU A 404 29.62 2.53 -15.92
C GLU A 404 31.11 2.91 -15.96
N ASN A 405 31.48 4.06 -15.39
CA ASN A 405 32.83 4.62 -15.48
C ASN A 405 33.54 4.72 -14.13
N ILE A 406 33.12 3.94 -13.13
CA ILE A 406 33.53 4.10 -11.72
C ILE A 406 35.05 4.18 -11.46
N GLU A 407 35.90 3.56 -12.30
CA GLU A 407 37.36 3.60 -12.19
C GLU A 407 37.97 4.95 -12.60
N SER A 408 37.32 5.69 -13.51
CA SER A 408 37.77 7.00 -14.01
C SER A 408 37.05 8.17 -13.34
N VAL A 409 36.10 7.89 -12.41
CA VAL A 409 35.40 8.92 -11.65
C VAL A 409 36.36 9.62 -10.70
N ASN A 410 36.55 10.92 -10.90
CA ASN A 410 37.29 11.76 -9.97
C ASN A 410 36.37 12.26 -8.86
N PHE A 411 36.43 11.60 -7.70
CA PHE A 411 35.64 11.97 -6.52
C PHE A 411 36.13 13.26 -5.81
N ASN A 412 37.20 13.92 -6.30
CA ASN A 412 37.62 15.26 -5.84
C ASN A 412 36.75 16.39 -6.38
N ASN A 413 36.02 16.14 -7.47
CA ASN A 413 35.02 17.08 -7.92
C ASN A 413 33.75 16.85 -7.08
N ASN A 414 33.73 17.44 -5.89
CA ASN A 414 32.52 18.20 -5.53
C ASN A 414 32.27 19.08 -6.75
N SER A 415 31.34 18.66 -7.58
CA SER A 415 30.95 19.43 -8.72
C SER A 415 30.29 20.70 -8.17
N ASN A 416 31.12 21.71 -7.91
CA ASN A 416 30.81 23.10 -8.15
C ASN A 416 30.53 23.32 -9.66
N SER A 417 29.96 22.35 -10.38
CA SER A 417 28.98 22.72 -11.39
C SER A 417 27.82 23.25 -10.58
N HIS A 418 27.81 24.56 -10.33
CA HIS A 418 26.57 25.25 -10.01
C HIS A 418 25.49 24.63 -10.91
N PRO A 419 24.43 24.02 -10.35
CA PRO A 419 23.38 23.43 -11.17
C PRO A 419 22.97 24.51 -12.14
N SER A 420 23.13 24.25 -13.44
CA SER A 420 22.99 25.27 -14.48
C SER A 420 21.73 26.09 -14.19
N GLU A 421 21.89 27.35 -13.82
CA GLU A 421 20.79 28.12 -13.26
C GLU A 421 19.79 28.42 -14.37
N ILE A 422 18.55 27.98 -14.20
CA ILE A 422 17.48 28.33 -15.11
C ILE A 422 17.10 29.76 -14.81
N THR A 423 17.47 30.67 -15.71
CA THR A 423 17.07 32.08 -15.66
C THR A 423 15.81 32.23 -16.49
N ILE A 424 14.66 32.45 -15.84
CA ILE A 424 13.37 32.65 -16.50
C ILE A 424 13.15 34.14 -16.77
N ASP A 425 13.23 34.96 -15.72
CA ASP A 425 13.11 36.42 -15.77
C ASP A 425 13.95 37.05 -14.65
N LYS A 426 14.30 38.33 -14.77
CA LYS A 426 15.07 39.06 -13.75
C LYS A 426 14.34 39.24 -12.41
N ASN A 427 13.00 39.16 -12.43
CA ASN A 427 12.17 39.26 -11.22
C ASN A 427 11.89 37.90 -10.56
N ILE A 428 12.41 36.80 -11.13
CA ILE A 428 12.24 35.44 -10.60
C ILE A 428 13.60 34.95 -10.13
N SER A 429 13.65 34.41 -8.90
CA SER A 429 14.87 33.80 -8.37
C SER A 429 15.39 32.73 -9.32
N ARG A 430 16.71 32.73 -9.53
CA ARG A 430 17.36 31.71 -10.35
C ARG A 430 17.11 30.34 -9.73
N ILE A 431 16.67 29.40 -10.57
CA ILE A 431 16.32 28.05 -10.11
C ILE A 431 17.50 27.13 -10.41
N PRO A 432 18.07 26.45 -9.41
CA PRO A 432 19.06 25.41 -9.66
C PRO A 432 18.40 24.30 -10.49
N LYS A 433 18.98 23.93 -11.63
CA LYS A 433 18.50 22.78 -12.39
C LYS A 433 18.61 21.52 -11.55
N ASP A 434 17.47 20.89 -11.27
CA ASP A 434 17.41 19.63 -10.54
C ASP A 434 18.18 18.56 -11.34
N ILE A 435 18.97 17.79 -10.61
CA ILE A 435 19.88 16.79 -11.14
C ILE A 435 19.15 15.45 -11.33
N SER A 436 18.02 15.26 -10.63
CA SER A 436 17.20 14.06 -10.67
C SER A 436 16.07 14.16 -11.70
N ASP A 437 16.18 13.40 -12.79
CA ASP A 437 15.04 13.19 -13.70
C ASP A 437 14.02 12.28 -13.01
N ARG A 438 12.72 12.54 -13.20
CA ARG A 438 11.63 11.80 -12.53
C ARG A 438 10.84 11.00 -13.54
N ASN A 439 11.26 9.76 -13.78
CA ASN A 439 10.49 8.83 -14.60
C ASN A 439 9.35 8.22 -13.79
N ARG A 440 8.11 8.65 -14.06
CA ARG A 440 6.88 8.19 -13.40
C ARG A 440 6.49 6.74 -13.72
N THR A 441 7.02 6.18 -14.80
CA THR A 441 6.62 4.85 -15.31
C THR A 441 7.38 3.69 -14.69
N SER A 442 8.45 3.99 -13.94
CA SER A 442 9.31 2.97 -13.34
C SER A 442 8.72 2.40 -12.04
N PRO A 443 8.73 1.07 -11.86
CA PRO A 443 8.36 0.40 -10.61
C PRO A 443 9.14 0.85 -9.38
N MET A 444 10.46 0.98 -9.52
CA MET A 444 11.40 1.37 -8.48
C MET A 444 12.28 2.50 -9.00
N ALA A 445 12.21 3.68 -8.39
CA ALA A 445 12.98 4.84 -8.86
C ALA A 445 13.85 5.42 -7.75
N PHE A 446 15.11 5.69 -8.07
CA PHE A 446 15.95 6.50 -7.21
C PHE A 446 15.57 7.98 -7.37
N THR A 447 15.03 8.60 -6.31
CA THR A 447 14.50 9.97 -6.34
C THR A 447 15.36 10.91 -5.50
N GLY A 448 16.63 11.01 -5.89
CA GLY A 448 17.62 11.93 -5.32
C GLY A 448 18.36 11.36 -4.12
N ASN A 449 17.66 10.91 -3.08
CA ASN A 449 18.29 10.45 -1.83
C ASN A 449 17.58 9.26 -1.16
N LYS A 450 16.77 8.54 -1.93
CA LYS A 450 15.90 7.43 -1.50
C LYS A 450 15.42 6.65 -2.71
N PHE A 451 14.89 5.45 -2.47
CA PHE A 451 14.18 4.68 -3.48
C PHE A 451 12.68 4.77 -3.29
N GLU A 452 11.94 5.03 -4.37
CA GLU A 452 10.49 5.08 -4.39
C GLU A 452 9.94 3.83 -5.08
N PHE A 453 9.23 2.99 -4.33
CA PHE A 453 8.54 1.82 -4.86
C PHE A 453 7.07 2.12 -5.13
N ARG A 454 6.67 2.11 -6.40
CA ARG A 454 5.36 2.62 -6.89
C ARG A 454 4.30 1.55 -7.16
N MET A 455 4.71 0.29 -7.17
CA MET A 455 3.82 -0.84 -7.43
C MET A 455 2.80 -1.16 -6.32
N PRO A 456 2.99 -0.83 -5.03
CA PRO A 456 1.99 -1.15 -4.01
C PRO A 456 0.64 -0.47 -4.29
N GLY A 457 -0.44 -1.21 -4.04
CA GLY A 457 -1.81 -0.71 -4.18
C GLY A 457 -2.24 0.22 -3.03
N SER A 458 -3.17 1.13 -3.31
CA SER A 458 -3.73 2.06 -2.32
C SER A 458 -4.44 1.36 -1.15
N SER A 459 -4.92 0.12 -1.28
CA SER A 459 -5.53 -0.64 -0.17
C SER A 459 -4.53 -1.49 0.62
N ALA A 460 -3.35 -1.77 0.06
CA ALA A 460 -2.39 -2.71 0.63
C ALA A 460 -1.61 -2.10 1.81
N SER A 461 -1.26 -2.92 2.82
CA SER A 461 -0.34 -2.51 3.86
C SER A 461 1.08 -2.34 3.29
N PRO A 462 1.77 -1.21 3.54
CA PRO A 462 3.15 -1.03 3.12
C PRO A 462 4.11 -2.00 3.82
N ALA A 463 3.70 -2.67 4.90
CA ALA A 463 4.53 -3.64 5.61
C ALA A 463 5.06 -4.75 4.71
N THR A 464 4.19 -5.33 3.86
CA THR A 464 4.55 -6.48 3.01
C THR A 464 5.65 -6.17 1.99
N PRO A 465 5.51 -5.15 1.13
CA PRO A 465 6.58 -4.82 0.19
C PRO A 465 7.88 -4.40 0.91
N ILE A 466 7.78 -3.70 2.04
CA ILE A 466 8.95 -3.19 2.75
C ILE A 466 9.72 -4.29 3.48
N PHE A 467 9.07 -5.27 4.12
CA PHE A 467 9.83 -6.34 4.77
C PHE A 467 10.55 -7.21 3.74
N VAL A 468 9.96 -7.43 2.56
CA VAL A 468 10.61 -8.17 1.48
C VAL A 468 11.80 -7.39 0.93
N LEU A 469 11.64 -6.09 0.65
CA LEU A 469 12.75 -5.23 0.22
C LEU A 469 13.88 -5.20 1.25
N ASN A 470 13.55 -5.02 2.53
CA ASN A 470 14.52 -5.04 3.62
C ASN A 470 15.29 -6.37 3.68
N THR A 471 14.58 -7.50 3.55
CA THR A 471 15.19 -8.83 3.60
C THR A 471 16.14 -9.04 2.42
N ILE A 472 15.71 -8.66 1.21
CA ILE A 472 16.53 -8.72 -0.01
C ILE A 472 17.82 -7.92 0.20
N VAL A 473 17.71 -6.66 0.60
CA VAL A 473 18.89 -5.80 0.77
C VAL A 473 19.79 -6.30 1.92
N ALA A 474 19.21 -6.76 3.02
CA ALA A 474 19.97 -7.32 4.14
C ALA A 474 20.83 -8.51 3.69
N ASP A 475 20.26 -9.40 2.88
CA ASP A 475 20.94 -10.58 2.37
C ASP A 475 22.12 -10.21 1.46
N ILE A 476 21.92 -9.25 0.55
CA ILE A 476 23.01 -8.76 -0.31
C ILE A 476 24.10 -8.07 0.52
N LEU A 477 23.72 -7.26 1.52
CA LEU A 477 24.70 -6.61 2.41
C LEU A 477 25.47 -7.63 3.25
N LYS A 478 24.88 -8.77 3.61
CA LYS A 478 25.58 -9.87 4.27
C LYS A 478 26.68 -10.46 3.37
N GLU A 479 26.37 -10.74 2.10
CA GLU A 479 27.38 -11.17 1.13
C GLU A 479 28.49 -10.13 0.95
N TYR A 480 28.12 -8.84 0.96
CA TYR A 480 29.08 -7.75 0.85
C TYR A 480 29.95 -7.63 2.10
N ASN A 481 29.41 -7.83 3.31
CA ASN A 481 30.19 -7.89 4.55
C ASN A 481 31.27 -8.96 4.46
N GLU A 482 30.91 -10.18 4.04
CA GLU A 482 31.87 -11.29 3.88
C GLU A 482 32.98 -10.96 2.84
N TYR A 483 32.61 -10.31 1.73
CA TYR A 483 33.56 -9.86 0.72
C TYR A 483 34.50 -8.78 1.24
N LEU A 484 33.96 -7.74 1.89
CA LEU A 484 34.72 -6.61 2.44
C LEU A 484 35.68 -7.09 3.54
N GLU A 485 35.22 -7.92 4.47
CA GLU A 485 36.06 -8.48 5.54
C GLU A 485 37.26 -9.26 5.01
N LYS A 486 37.11 -9.92 3.86
CA LYS A 486 38.19 -10.66 3.21
C LYS A 486 39.17 -9.75 2.48
N GLU A 487 38.67 -8.85 1.64
CA GLU A 487 39.51 -8.06 0.74
C GLU A 487 40.18 -6.86 1.42
N LEU A 488 39.55 -6.26 2.45
CA LEU A 488 40.11 -5.14 3.21
C LEU A 488 41.38 -5.50 4.02
N LYS A 489 41.71 -6.79 4.13
CA LYS A 489 42.97 -7.25 4.74
C LYS A 489 44.20 -6.86 3.91
N ASN A 490 44.04 -6.71 2.60
CA ASN A 490 45.16 -6.57 1.65
C ASN A 490 45.07 -5.33 0.75
N LYS A 491 43.93 -4.62 0.75
CA LYS A 491 43.64 -3.51 -0.17
C LYS A 491 43.00 -2.36 0.59
N SER A 492 43.10 -1.16 0.03
CA SER A 492 42.43 0.02 0.57
C SER A 492 40.90 -0.07 0.39
N ILE A 493 40.14 0.63 1.25
CA ILE A 493 38.67 0.70 1.15
C ILE A 493 38.22 1.12 -0.25
N LYS A 494 38.87 2.13 -0.82
CA LYS A 494 38.57 2.65 -2.17
C LYS A 494 38.70 1.57 -3.24
N GLU A 495 39.81 0.83 -3.24
CA GLU A 495 40.05 -0.24 -4.23
C GLU A 495 39.02 -1.37 -4.10
N VAL A 496 38.70 -1.79 -2.87
CA VAL A 496 37.74 -2.87 -2.63
C VAL A 496 36.33 -2.46 -3.05
N VAL A 497 35.88 -1.25 -2.69
CA VAL A 497 34.53 -0.78 -3.02
C VAL A 497 34.36 -0.59 -4.53
N ILE A 498 35.34 0.02 -5.22
CA ILE A 498 35.30 0.19 -6.68
C ILE A 498 35.26 -1.18 -7.37
N SER A 499 36.09 -2.13 -6.92
CA SER A 499 36.11 -3.50 -7.46
C SER A 499 34.76 -4.21 -7.27
N LEU A 500 34.18 -4.11 -6.07
CA LEU A 500 32.87 -4.70 -5.77
C LEU A 500 31.78 -4.12 -6.66
N VAL A 501 31.66 -2.79 -6.70
CA VAL A 501 30.61 -2.10 -7.48
C VAL A 501 30.74 -2.43 -8.96
N LYS A 502 31.97 -2.43 -9.51
CA LYS A 502 32.20 -2.78 -10.92
C LYS A 502 31.80 -4.22 -11.25
N ASP A 503 32.15 -5.18 -10.39
CA ASP A 503 31.78 -6.59 -10.58
C ASP A 503 30.25 -6.78 -10.52
N ARG A 504 29.61 -6.27 -9.45
CA ARG A 504 28.17 -6.45 -9.23
C ARG A 504 27.32 -5.69 -10.23
N TYR A 505 27.72 -4.47 -10.61
CA TYR A 505 26.99 -3.71 -11.64
C TYR A 505 27.01 -4.42 -12.98
N ASN A 506 28.16 -4.96 -13.41
CA ASN A 506 28.21 -5.67 -14.68
C ASN A 506 27.35 -6.94 -14.71
N LYS A 507 27.17 -7.61 -13.57
CA LYS A 507 26.30 -8.79 -13.42
C LYS A 507 24.82 -8.43 -13.39
N HIS A 508 24.46 -7.30 -12.78
CA HIS A 508 23.07 -6.97 -12.44
C HIS A 508 22.47 -5.76 -13.18
N LYS A 509 23.24 -5.05 -14.02
CA LYS A 509 22.76 -3.86 -14.76
C LYS A 509 21.57 -4.10 -15.68
N ARG A 510 21.22 -5.36 -15.99
CA ARG A 510 20.04 -5.70 -16.81
C ARG A 510 18.73 -5.16 -16.23
N ILE A 511 18.64 -5.01 -14.89
CA ILE A 511 17.46 -4.47 -14.20
C ILE A 511 17.30 -2.94 -14.33
N VAL A 512 18.38 -2.24 -14.71
CA VAL A 512 18.38 -0.77 -14.81
C VAL A 512 17.77 -0.34 -16.14
N PHE A 513 16.78 0.53 -16.07
CA PHE A 513 16.08 1.06 -17.25
C PHE A 513 15.63 2.50 -17.00
N ASN A 514 16.21 3.44 -17.76
CA ASN A 514 15.89 4.86 -17.68
C ASN A 514 14.80 5.32 -18.69
N GLY A 515 14.25 4.40 -19.51
CA GLY A 515 13.28 4.72 -20.56
C GLY A 515 11.82 4.64 -20.15
N ASN A 516 10.92 4.79 -21.12
CA ASN A 516 9.47 4.71 -20.90
C ASN A 516 9.01 3.25 -20.71
N GLY A 517 8.51 2.91 -19.52
CA GLY A 517 8.06 1.57 -19.16
C GLY A 517 6.80 1.08 -19.88
N TYR A 518 6.07 1.96 -20.57
CA TYR A 518 4.84 1.60 -21.28
C TYR A 518 5.02 1.19 -22.73
N GLU A 519 6.20 1.44 -23.30
CA GLU A 519 6.43 1.15 -24.71
C GLU A 519 6.52 -0.36 -24.96
N GLN A 520 5.95 -0.82 -26.06
CA GLN A 520 6.11 -2.21 -26.52
C GLN A 520 7.60 -2.58 -26.67
N LYS A 521 8.44 -1.60 -27.04
CA LYS A 521 9.89 -1.75 -27.11
C LYS A 521 10.48 -2.19 -25.78
N TRP A 522 10.00 -1.66 -24.65
CA TRP A 522 10.45 -2.09 -23.32
C TRP A 522 10.02 -3.52 -23.01
N LEU A 523 8.79 -3.91 -23.36
CA LEU A 523 8.32 -5.29 -23.17
C LEU A 523 9.22 -6.29 -23.92
N ASP A 524 9.57 -5.98 -25.17
CA ASP A 524 10.42 -6.83 -26.00
C ASP A 524 11.87 -6.85 -25.47
N GLU A 525 12.38 -5.71 -25.02
CA GLU A 525 13.71 -5.58 -24.46
C GLU A 525 13.86 -6.28 -23.10
N ALA A 526 12.91 -6.10 -22.19
CA ALA A 526 12.88 -6.77 -20.89
C ALA A 526 12.87 -8.29 -21.07
N LYS A 527 12.10 -8.81 -22.03
CA LYS A 527 12.12 -10.23 -22.39
C LYS A 527 13.49 -10.69 -22.88
N LYS A 528 14.16 -9.91 -23.73
CA LYS A 528 15.54 -10.20 -24.18
C LYS A 528 16.55 -10.19 -23.02
N ARG A 529 16.35 -9.30 -22.05
CA ARG A 529 17.16 -9.19 -20.82
C ARG A 529 16.87 -10.30 -19.80
N GLY A 530 15.80 -11.09 -20.01
CA GLY A 530 15.38 -12.17 -19.11
C GLY A 530 14.67 -11.68 -17.85
N LEU A 531 14.10 -10.47 -17.88
CA LEU A 531 13.34 -9.93 -16.75
C LEU A 531 11.93 -10.56 -16.70
N PRO A 532 11.45 -10.97 -15.51
CA PRO A 532 10.14 -11.57 -15.37
C PRO A 532 9.03 -10.53 -15.63
N ASN A 533 7.96 -10.98 -16.27
CA ASN A 533 6.74 -10.20 -16.52
C ASN A 533 5.52 -10.98 -15.99
N LEU A 534 5.31 -10.92 -14.67
CA LEU A 534 4.21 -11.61 -13.99
C LEU A 534 3.00 -10.67 -13.98
N LYS A 535 2.10 -10.84 -14.96
CA LYS A 535 1.12 -9.83 -15.34
C LYS A 535 0.07 -9.59 -14.26
N ASP A 536 -0.40 -10.66 -13.63
CA ASP A 536 -1.49 -10.63 -12.66
C ASP A 536 -1.12 -11.31 -11.34
N THR A 537 -2.09 -11.36 -10.43
CA THR A 537 -1.91 -11.94 -9.11
C THR A 537 -1.61 -13.44 -9.19
N VAL A 538 -2.21 -14.15 -10.13
CA VAL A 538 -2.08 -15.60 -10.26
C VAL A 538 -0.70 -15.97 -10.76
N GLU A 539 -0.13 -15.20 -11.69
CA GLU A 539 1.27 -15.35 -12.13
C GLU A 539 2.27 -14.90 -11.06
N GLY A 540 1.93 -13.89 -10.25
CA GLY A 540 2.81 -13.29 -9.25
C GLY A 540 2.96 -14.11 -7.96
N LEU A 541 1.86 -14.61 -7.40
CA LEU A 541 1.85 -15.26 -6.07
C LEU A 541 2.78 -16.47 -5.92
N PRO A 542 2.99 -17.35 -6.93
CA PRO A 542 3.91 -18.48 -6.82
C PRO A 542 5.34 -18.10 -6.42
N ALA A 543 5.78 -16.86 -6.69
CA ALA A 543 7.11 -16.41 -6.29
C ALA A 543 7.33 -16.41 -4.77
N LEU A 544 6.25 -16.36 -3.96
CA LEU A 544 6.36 -16.46 -2.50
C LEU A 544 6.77 -17.86 -2.00
N ILE A 545 6.63 -18.88 -2.85
CA ILE A 545 6.92 -20.28 -2.54
C ILE A 545 8.04 -20.86 -3.41
N GLU A 546 8.71 -20.01 -4.19
CA GLU A 546 9.96 -20.37 -4.86
C GLU A 546 11.04 -20.70 -3.81
N GLU A 547 11.82 -21.74 -4.08
CA GLU A 547 12.74 -22.30 -3.09
C GLU A 547 13.84 -21.31 -2.67
N ASP A 548 14.36 -20.52 -3.61
CA ASP A 548 15.35 -19.48 -3.37
C ASP A 548 14.80 -18.30 -2.55
N VAL A 549 13.51 -17.99 -2.72
CA VAL A 549 12.77 -16.96 -1.95
C VAL A 549 12.47 -17.45 -0.54
N ILE A 550 12.07 -18.72 -0.37
CA ILE A 550 11.92 -19.33 0.97
C ILE A 550 13.25 -19.30 1.71
N GLN A 551 14.32 -19.75 1.06
CA GLN A 551 15.67 -19.74 1.64
C GLN A 551 16.14 -18.33 1.98
N LEU A 552 15.75 -17.32 1.20
CA LEU A 552 16.04 -15.91 1.49
C LEU A 552 15.45 -15.49 2.82
N PHE A 553 14.18 -15.81 3.07
CA PHE A 553 13.55 -15.48 4.34
C PHE A 553 14.11 -16.28 5.52
N GLU A 554 14.38 -17.58 5.33
CA GLU A 554 14.88 -18.46 6.41
C GLU A 554 16.29 -18.06 6.85
N ARG A 555 17.22 -17.85 5.91
CA ARG A 555 18.61 -17.49 6.24
C ARG A 555 18.77 -16.10 6.84
N ASN A 556 17.77 -15.24 6.67
CA ASN A 556 17.67 -13.92 7.29
C ASN A 556 16.77 -13.91 8.54
N SER A 557 16.23 -15.07 8.96
CA SER A 557 15.34 -15.20 10.12
C SER A 557 14.11 -14.27 10.08
N VAL A 558 13.57 -14.04 8.89
CA VAL A 558 12.40 -13.16 8.68
C VAL A 558 11.10 -13.96 8.64
N LEU A 559 11.05 -14.97 7.75
CA LEU A 559 9.96 -15.94 7.67
C LEU A 559 10.53 -17.36 7.66
N SER A 560 9.83 -18.30 8.31
CA SER A 560 10.01 -19.73 8.11
C SER A 560 9.33 -20.20 6.80
N ARG A 561 9.68 -21.40 6.32
CA ARG A 561 8.93 -22.05 5.22
C ARG A 561 7.43 -22.10 5.46
N SER A 562 6.99 -22.47 6.67
CA SER A 562 5.55 -22.55 6.98
C SER A 562 4.88 -21.19 6.92
N GLU A 563 5.54 -20.13 7.40
CA GLU A 563 5.06 -18.76 7.34
C GLU A 563 4.94 -18.23 5.90
N SER A 564 5.86 -18.62 5.01
CA SER A 564 5.83 -18.28 3.58
C SER A 564 4.70 -19.00 2.84
N LEU A 565 4.58 -20.32 3.03
CA LEU A 565 3.49 -21.13 2.44
C LEU A 565 2.12 -20.63 2.90
N SER A 566 1.98 -20.30 4.18
CA SER A 566 0.74 -19.75 4.74
C SER A 566 0.32 -18.45 4.06
N ARG A 567 1.26 -17.51 3.86
CA ARG A 567 0.97 -16.25 3.16
C ARG A 567 0.51 -16.48 1.74
N PHE A 568 1.15 -17.40 1.01
CA PHE A 568 0.70 -17.82 -0.32
C PHE A 568 -0.76 -18.32 -0.29
N HIS A 569 -1.08 -19.26 0.60
CA HIS A 569 -2.44 -19.79 0.70
C HIS A 569 -3.48 -18.73 1.07
N VAL A 570 -3.18 -17.85 2.03
CA VAL A 570 -4.06 -16.75 2.43
C VAL A 570 -4.32 -15.80 1.26
N TYR A 571 -3.29 -15.45 0.49
CA TYR A 571 -3.43 -14.51 -0.62
C TYR A 571 -4.17 -15.11 -1.81
N VAL A 572 -3.96 -16.40 -2.09
CA VAL A 572 -4.74 -17.15 -3.09
C VAL A 572 -6.20 -17.26 -2.67
N GLU A 573 -6.48 -17.57 -1.40
CA GLU A 573 -7.85 -17.62 -0.87
C GLU A 573 -8.55 -16.25 -0.99
N ARG A 574 -7.85 -15.18 -0.63
CA ARG A 574 -8.34 -13.82 -0.79
C ARG A 574 -8.68 -13.50 -2.24
N TYR A 575 -7.81 -13.88 -3.18
CA TYR A 575 -8.06 -13.68 -4.61
C TYR A 575 -9.37 -14.35 -5.06
N ASN A 576 -9.52 -15.64 -4.72
CA ASN A 576 -10.74 -16.40 -5.02
C ASN A 576 -11.99 -15.73 -4.44
N LYS A 577 -11.95 -15.29 -3.18
CA LYS A 577 -13.10 -14.65 -2.51
C LYS A 577 -13.46 -13.32 -3.16
N GLN A 578 -12.48 -12.48 -3.49
CA GLN A 578 -12.71 -11.19 -4.11
C GLN A 578 -13.30 -11.34 -5.53
N CYS A 579 -12.72 -12.22 -6.36
CA CYS A 579 -13.26 -12.49 -7.70
C CYS A 579 -14.68 -13.05 -7.63
N ASN A 580 -14.96 -13.98 -6.72
CA ASN A 580 -16.33 -14.48 -6.51
C ASN A 580 -17.31 -13.37 -6.11
N LEU A 581 -16.91 -12.46 -5.21
CA LEU A 581 -17.72 -11.34 -4.77
C LEU A 581 -18.04 -10.37 -5.91
N GLU A 582 -17.04 -10.02 -6.72
CA GLU A 582 -17.20 -9.17 -7.91
C GLU A 582 -18.18 -9.78 -8.92
N VAL A 583 -17.97 -11.05 -9.28
CA VAL A 583 -18.78 -11.74 -10.29
C VAL A 583 -20.21 -11.97 -9.82
N SER A 584 -20.39 -12.46 -8.59
CA SER A 584 -21.73 -12.69 -8.01
C SER A 584 -22.52 -11.38 -7.86
N THR A 585 -21.84 -10.28 -7.51
CA THR A 585 -22.46 -8.95 -7.47
C THR A 585 -22.86 -8.49 -8.87
N GLY A 586 -21.99 -8.69 -9.87
CA GLY A 586 -22.29 -8.39 -11.28
C GLY A 586 -23.52 -9.14 -11.79
N ILE A 587 -23.59 -10.45 -11.58
CA ILE A 587 -24.76 -11.28 -11.93
C ILE A 587 -26.03 -10.73 -11.27
N LYS A 588 -25.96 -10.45 -9.96
CA LYS A 588 -27.12 -9.96 -9.20
C LYS A 588 -27.60 -8.60 -9.69
N ILE A 589 -26.69 -7.69 -10.02
CA ILE A 589 -27.00 -6.39 -10.61
C ILE A 589 -27.70 -6.58 -11.96
N VAL A 590 -27.17 -7.46 -12.82
CA VAL A 590 -27.78 -7.71 -14.13
C VAL A 590 -29.19 -8.27 -13.99
N ARG A 591 -29.37 -9.33 -13.20
CA ARG A 591 -30.66 -10.02 -13.04
C ARG A 591 -31.73 -9.14 -12.39
N ASN A 592 -31.37 -8.40 -11.34
CA ASN A 592 -32.34 -7.75 -10.47
C ASN A 592 -32.52 -6.26 -10.76
N GLN A 593 -31.52 -5.61 -11.38
CA GLN A 593 -31.55 -4.17 -11.65
C GLN A 593 -31.56 -3.91 -13.15
N VAL A 594 -30.53 -4.32 -13.89
CA VAL A 594 -30.38 -3.93 -15.30
C VAL A 594 -31.45 -4.57 -16.20
N TYR A 595 -31.64 -5.89 -16.11
CA TYR A 595 -32.59 -6.62 -16.97
C TYR A 595 -34.05 -6.15 -16.83
N PRO A 596 -34.64 -6.02 -15.62
CA PRO A 596 -36.01 -5.56 -15.46
C PRO A 596 -36.24 -4.16 -16.05
N PHE A 597 -35.27 -3.26 -15.90
CA PHE A 597 -35.35 -1.90 -16.44
C PHE A 597 -35.26 -1.89 -17.97
N ILE A 598 -34.35 -2.69 -18.55
CA ILE A 598 -34.24 -2.82 -20.01
C ILE A 598 -35.54 -3.36 -20.62
N ILE A 599 -36.14 -4.40 -20.03
CA ILE A 599 -37.41 -4.95 -20.53
C ILE A 599 -38.53 -3.92 -20.50
N LYS A 600 -38.59 -3.10 -19.44
CA LYS A 600 -39.55 -1.99 -19.35
C LYS A 600 -39.31 -0.95 -20.45
N TYR A 601 -38.05 -0.58 -20.69
CA TYR A 601 -37.68 0.36 -21.76
C TYR A 601 -38.03 -0.18 -23.15
N ILE A 602 -37.66 -1.44 -23.45
CA ILE A 602 -38.04 -2.15 -24.69
C ILE A 602 -39.56 -2.13 -24.89
N SER A 603 -40.33 -2.43 -23.83
CA SER A 603 -41.80 -2.44 -23.89
C SER A 603 -42.37 -1.05 -24.22
N ASN A 604 -41.83 -0.01 -23.58
CA ASN A 604 -42.26 1.36 -23.80
C ASN A 604 -41.93 1.84 -25.22
N LEU A 605 -40.69 1.61 -25.69
CA LEU A 605 -40.25 1.97 -27.03
C LEU A 605 -41.07 1.22 -28.10
N SER A 606 -41.28 -0.08 -27.93
CA SER A 606 -42.12 -0.89 -28.84
C SER A 606 -43.56 -0.39 -28.90
N LYS A 607 -44.16 -0.03 -27.75
CA LYS A 607 -45.51 0.55 -27.69
C LYS A 607 -45.58 1.91 -28.37
N SER A 608 -44.55 2.75 -28.20
CA SER A 608 -44.44 4.05 -28.85
C SER A 608 -44.44 3.89 -30.37
N ILE A 609 -43.52 3.08 -30.90
CA ILE A 609 -43.42 2.77 -32.34
C ILE A 609 -44.76 2.23 -32.87
N HIS A 610 -45.36 1.25 -32.17
CA HIS A 610 -46.62 0.66 -32.61
C HIS A 610 -47.79 1.67 -32.63
N ARG A 611 -47.87 2.58 -31.66
CA ARG A 611 -48.89 3.63 -31.61
C ARG A 611 -48.69 4.66 -32.72
N SER A 612 -47.45 5.09 -32.95
CA SER A 612 -47.11 6.08 -33.97
C SER A 612 -47.36 5.55 -35.39
N ARG A 613 -47.09 4.26 -35.66
CA ARG A 613 -47.39 3.61 -36.96
C ARG A 613 -48.88 3.57 -37.31
N LYS A 614 -49.78 3.66 -36.32
CA LYS A 614 -51.23 3.77 -36.58
C LYS A 614 -51.63 5.14 -37.09
N ILE A 615 -50.82 6.16 -36.84
CA ILE A 615 -51.09 7.56 -37.20
C ILE A 615 -50.34 7.91 -38.49
N PHE A 616 -49.08 7.48 -38.62
CA PHE A 616 -48.24 7.74 -39.78
C PHE A 616 -47.90 6.43 -40.51
N PRO A 617 -48.37 6.24 -41.76
CA PRO A 617 -48.17 4.99 -42.50
C PRO A 617 -46.80 4.85 -43.18
N ASP A 618 -45.99 5.91 -43.22
CA ASP A 618 -44.64 5.88 -43.79
C ASP A 618 -43.66 5.16 -42.84
N GLU A 619 -43.16 4.01 -43.28
CA GLU A 619 -42.27 3.13 -42.52
C GLU A 619 -40.87 3.71 -42.32
N ASP A 620 -40.39 4.54 -43.27
CA ASP A 620 -39.04 5.09 -43.21
C ASP A 620 -38.88 6.07 -42.02
N LEU A 621 -39.98 6.67 -41.56
CA LEU A 621 -40.01 7.53 -40.38
C LEU A 621 -39.62 6.81 -39.08
N PHE A 622 -39.82 5.49 -39.01
CA PHE A 622 -39.57 4.68 -37.81
C PHE A 622 -38.33 3.82 -37.89
N LYS A 623 -37.60 3.87 -39.01
CA LYS A 623 -36.43 3.01 -39.26
C LYS A 623 -35.40 3.10 -38.13
N TYR A 624 -35.07 4.32 -37.71
CA TYR A 624 -34.09 4.55 -36.65
C TYR A 624 -34.53 3.96 -35.30
N ASP A 625 -35.78 4.20 -34.89
CA ASP A 625 -36.34 3.68 -33.64
C ASP A 625 -36.37 2.15 -33.64
N ILE A 626 -36.73 1.55 -34.78
CA ILE A 626 -36.74 0.09 -34.97
C ILE A 626 -35.32 -0.48 -34.88
N ASP A 627 -34.34 0.18 -35.50
CA ASP A 627 -32.95 -0.29 -35.50
C ASP A 627 -32.31 -0.17 -34.10
N ILE A 628 -32.57 0.92 -33.36
CA ILE A 628 -32.20 1.03 -31.94
C ILE A 628 -32.84 -0.08 -31.12
N LEU A 629 -34.15 -0.31 -31.29
CA LEU A 629 -34.87 -1.34 -30.56
C LEU A 629 -34.26 -2.73 -30.80
N LYS A 630 -33.93 -3.06 -32.07
CA LYS A 630 -33.25 -4.30 -32.42
C LYS A 630 -31.89 -4.39 -31.72
N GLU A 631 -31.10 -3.33 -31.77
CA GLU A 631 -29.77 -3.30 -31.13
C GLU A 631 -29.86 -3.54 -29.63
N ILE A 632 -30.78 -2.86 -28.93
CA ILE A 632 -31.01 -3.05 -27.48
C ILE A 632 -31.44 -4.48 -27.17
N ILE A 633 -32.32 -5.07 -27.99
CA ILE A 633 -32.75 -6.48 -27.81
C ILE A 633 -31.55 -7.43 -27.97
N LEU A 634 -30.69 -7.21 -28.97
CA LEU A 634 -29.49 -8.02 -29.20
C LEU A 634 -28.50 -7.90 -28.04
N LEU A 635 -28.18 -6.67 -27.61
CA LEU A 635 -27.30 -6.42 -26.46
C LEU A 635 -27.84 -7.06 -25.18
N LYS A 636 -29.16 -6.95 -24.93
CA LYS A 636 -29.83 -7.59 -23.79
C LYS A 636 -29.73 -9.12 -23.86
N ASN A 637 -29.84 -9.72 -25.05
CA ASN A 637 -29.68 -11.17 -25.21
C ASN A 637 -28.24 -11.60 -24.92
N ASP A 638 -27.25 -10.91 -25.51
CA ASP A 638 -25.83 -11.17 -25.23
C ASP A 638 -25.52 -11.04 -23.74
N MET A 639 -26.02 -9.98 -23.09
CA MET A 639 -25.87 -9.74 -21.66
C MET A 639 -26.38 -10.93 -20.84
N LEU A 640 -27.55 -11.49 -21.18
CA LEU A 640 -28.09 -12.66 -20.48
C LEU A 640 -27.27 -13.93 -20.76
N ILE A 641 -26.83 -14.15 -22.00
CA ILE A 641 -25.97 -15.29 -22.36
C ILE A 641 -24.69 -15.28 -21.52
N TYR A 642 -24.01 -14.14 -21.41
CA TYR A 642 -22.81 -14.03 -20.58
C TYR A 642 -23.10 -14.15 -19.09
N THR A 643 -24.27 -13.69 -18.64
CA THR A 643 -24.70 -13.85 -17.23
C THR A 643 -24.92 -15.32 -16.89
N ASP A 644 -25.64 -16.07 -17.75
CA ASP A 644 -25.84 -17.51 -17.61
C ASP A 644 -24.49 -18.24 -17.60
N LYS A 645 -23.57 -17.84 -18.49
CA LYS A 645 -22.23 -18.41 -18.54
C LYS A 645 -21.42 -18.15 -17.27
N LEU A 646 -21.54 -16.97 -16.67
CA LEU A 646 -20.89 -16.67 -15.39
C LEU A 646 -21.46 -17.51 -14.25
N GLU A 647 -22.76 -17.77 -14.23
CA GLU A 647 -23.40 -18.65 -13.23
C GLU A 647 -22.85 -20.09 -13.35
N GLU A 648 -22.71 -20.63 -14.57
CA GLU A 648 -22.06 -21.93 -14.82
C GLU A 648 -20.59 -21.93 -14.37
N ASN A 649 -19.86 -20.86 -14.70
CA ASN A 649 -18.46 -20.72 -14.34
C ASN A 649 -18.29 -20.67 -12.82
N LEU A 650 -19.12 -19.94 -12.07
CA LEU A 650 -19.10 -19.93 -10.60
C LEU A 650 -19.39 -21.32 -10.02
N ALA A 651 -20.40 -22.02 -10.57
CA ALA A 651 -20.71 -23.39 -10.15
C ALA A 651 -19.54 -24.36 -10.40
N SER A 652 -18.77 -24.13 -11.47
CA SER A 652 -17.56 -24.89 -11.78
C SER A 652 -16.39 -24.54 -10.86
N ALA A 653 -16.18 -23.25 -10.57
CA ALA A 653 -15.11 -22.78 -9.69
C ALA A 653 -15.23 -23.35 -8.26
N ILE A 654 -16.46 -23.49 -7.73
CA ILE A 654 -16.72 -24.06 -6.40
C ILE A 654 -16.26 -25.52 -6.31
N LYS A 655 -16.33 -26.28 -7.41
CA LYS A 655 -15.93 -27.70 -7.46
C LYS A 655 -14.42 -27.91 -7.49
N ILE A 656 -13.63 -26.87 -7.76
CA ILE A 656 -12.16 -26.97 -7.79
C ILE A 656 -11.65 -26.89 -6.36
N GLU A 657 -11.18 -28.00 -5.78
CA GLU A 657 -10.71 -28.06 -4.40
C GLU A 657 -9.40 -27.30 -4.17
N ASP A 658 -8.44 -27.42 -5.10
CA ASP A 658 -7.17 -26.71 -5.03
C ASP A 658 -7.38 -25.20 -5.22
N LEU A 659 -7.04 -24.43 -4.18
CA LEU A 659 -7.29 -22.98 -4.16
C LEU A 659 -6.53 -22.25 -5.28
N TYR A 660 -5.33 -22.71 -5.66
CA TYR A 660 -4.54 -22.05 -6.68
C TYR A 660 -5.06 -22.35 -8.09
N GLN A 661 -5.44 -23.59 -8.38
CA GLN A 661 -6.13 -23.94 -9.64
C GLN A 661 -7.47 -23.22 -9.75
N ARG A 662 -8.18 -23.04 -8.63
CA ARG A 662 -9.40 -22.22 -8.59
C ARG A 662 -9.09 -20.76 -8.95
N ALA A 663 -8.01 -20.19 -8.43
CA ALA A 663 -7.59 -18.83 -8.75
C ALA A 663 -7.23 -18.69 -10.24
N ARG A 664 -6.51 -19.67 -10.81
CA ARG A 664 -6.24 -19.75 -12.25
C ARG A 664 -7.52 -19.81 -13.08
N PHE A 665 -8.51 -20.58 -12.65
CA PHE A 665 -9.81 -20.64 -13.32
C PHE A 665 -10.54 -19.29 -13.28
N TYR A 666 -10.53 -18.59 -12.13
CA TYR A 666 -11.07 -17.23 -12.05
C TYR A 666 -10.38 -16.26 -13.01
N ALA A 667 -9.05 -16.28 -13.06
CA ALA A 667 -8.26 -15.39 -13.93
C ALA A 667 -8.47 -15.68 -15.42
N ASN A 668 -8.50 -16.95 -15.82
CA ASN A 668 -8.48 -17.34 -17.24
C ASN A 668 -9.88 -17.45 -17.86
N GLU A 669 -10.90 -17.81 -17.09
CA GLU A 669 -12.24 -18.11 -17.62
C GLU A 669 -13.31 -17.14 -17.11
N VAL A 670 -13.33 -16.90 -15.79
CA VAL A 670 -14.40 -16.11 -15.16
C VAL A 670 -14.24 -14.62 -15.43
N LYS A 671 -13.06 -14.06 -15.18
CA LYS A 671 -12.79 -12.62 -15.33
C LYS A 671 -12.93 -12.14 -16.79
N PRO A 672 -12.42 -12.84 -17.82
CA PRO A 672 -12.64 -12.44 -19.22
C PRO A 672 -14.12 -12.52 -19.63
N THR A 673 -14.89 -13.45 -19.05
CA THR A 673 -16.34 -13.52 -19.27
C THR A 673 -17.06 -12.32 -18.62
N LEU A 674 -16.63 -11.89 -17.43
CA LEU A 674 -17.16 -10.70 -16.77
C LEU A 674 -16.85 -9.42 -17.56
N GLU A 675 -15.68 -9.32 -18.17
CA GLU A 675 -15.31 -8.20 -19.04
C GLU A 675 -16.21 -8.13 -20.28
N LYS A 676 -16.48 -9.27 -20.94
CA LYS A 676 -17.45 -9.33 -22.05
C LYS A 676 -18.85 -8.94 -21.62
N LEU A 677 -19.30 -9.39 -20.44
CA LEU A 677 -20.59 -8.96 -19.88
C LEU A 677 -20.62 -7.44 -19.67
N ARG A 678 -19.56 -6.90 -19.08
CA ARG A 678 -19.42 -5.45 -18.86
C ARG A 678 -19.55 -4.67 -20.16
N GLU A 679 -18.86 -5.06 -21.23
CA GLU A 679 -18.97 -4.39 -22.53
C GLU A 679 -20.42 -4.29 -23.02
N LYS A 680 -21.26 -5.30 -22.76
CA LYS A 680 -22.68 -5.27 -23.16
C LYS A 680 -23.49 -4.33 -22.26
N VAL A 681 -23.27 -4.39 -20.94
CA VAL A 681 -23.98 -3.55 -19.97
C VAL A 681 -23.62 -2.07 -20.17
N ASP A 682 -22.34 -1.75 -20.38
CA ASP A 682 -21.87 -0.38 -20.59
C ASP A 682 -22.45 0.20 -21.91
N LYS A 683 -22.54 -0.61 -22.99
CA LYS A 683 -23.22 -0.19 -24.24
C LYS A 683 -24.73 0.00 -24.09
N LEU A 684 -25.36 -0.75 -23.18
CA LEU A 684 -26.78 -0.56 -22.85
C LEU A 684 -27.00 0.74 -22.09
N GLU A 685 -26.10 1.08 -21.15
CA GLU A 685 -26.12 2.37 -20.42
C GLU A 685 -26.08 3.56 -21.38
N GLU A 686 -25.22 3.51 -22.41
CA GLU A 686 -25.09 4.59 -23.40
C GLU A 686 -26.35 4.83 -24.25
N LYS A 687 -27.20 3.81 -24.41
CA LYS A 687 -28.35 3.83 -25.34
C LYS A 687 -29.70 4.00 -24.66
N ILE A 688 -29.74 3.92 -23.33
CA ILE A 688 -30.97 3.98 -22.55
C ILE A 688 -31.07 5.35 -21.88
N ALA A 689 -32.29 5.89 -21.82
CA ALA A 689 -32.55 7.16 -21.17
C ALA A 689 -32.15 7.12 -19.68
N THR A 690 -31.55 8.20 -19.17
CA THR A 690 -31.00 8.27 -17.81
C THR A 690 -32.07 8.04 -16.73
N ASP A 691 -33.30 8.49 -16.96
CA ASP A 691 -34.44 8.26 -16.05
C ASP A 691 -34.91 6.80 -16.02
N ALA A 692 -34.48 6.00 -16.99
CA ALA A 692 -34.73 4.57 -17.09
C ALA A 692 -33.52 3.71 -16.69
N TRP A 693 -32.39 4.29 -16.28
CA TRP A 693 -31.21 3.56 -15.83
C TRP A 693 -31.19 3.40 -14.29
N PRO A 694 -31.04 2.17 -13.75
CA PRO A 694 -31.26 1.92 -12.32
C PRO A 694 -30.09 2.33 -11.41
N ILE A 695 -28.93 2.63 -11.96
CA ILE A 695 -27.66 2.71 -11.23
C ILE A 695 -27.03 4.09 -11.49
N PRO A 696 -26.45 4.77 -10.48
CA PRO A 696 -25.73 6.03 -10.72
C PRO A 696 -24.62 5.85 -11.77
N SER A 697 -24.55 6.79 -12.70
CA SER A 697 -23.54 6.80 -13.77
C SER A 697 -22.16 7.20 -13.23
N TYR A 698 -21.11 7.04 -14.04
CA TYR A 698 -19.81 7.60 -13.67
C TYR A 698 -19.83 9.13 -13.60
N TYR A 699 -20.69 9.82 -14.37
CA TYR A 699 -20.88 11.26 -14.21
C TYR A 699 -21.31 11.62 -12.77
N ASP A 700 -22.28 10.86 -12.24
CA ASP A 700 -22.76 11.06 -10.87
C ASP A 700 -21.68 10.84 -9.82
N LEU A 701 -20.77 9.88 -10.06
CA LEU A 701 -19.73 9.49 -9.11
C LEU A 701 -18.49 10.39 -9.20
N LEU A 702 -18.15 10.90 -10.39
CA LEU A 702 -16.90 11.61 -10.67
C LEU A 702 -17.04 13.14 -10.70
N PHE A 703 -18.25 13.69 -10.85
CA PHE A 703 -18.41 15.15 -11.03
C PHE A 703 -19.36 15.83 -10.03
N ASN A 704 -20.22 15.08 -9.34
CA ASN A 704 -21.23 15.64 -8.41
C ASN A 704 -20.77 15.71 -6.94
N LEU A 705 -19.46 15.87 -6.71
CA LEU A 705 -18.88 16.01 -5.37
C LEU A 705 -18.79 17.44 -4.87
#